data_AF-A0A8J7FHD6-F1
#
_entry.id   AF-A0A8J7FHD6-F1
#
_cell.length_a   1.000
_cell.length_b   1.000
_cell.length_c   1.000
_cell.angle_alpha   90.00
_cell.angle_beta   90.00
_cell.angle_gamma   90.00
#
_symmetry.space_group_name_H-M   'P 1'
#
loop_
_entity.id
_entity.type
_entity.pdbx_description
1 polymer ?
#
loop_
_entity_poly.entity_id
_entity_poly.type
_entity_poly.pdbx_seq_one_letter_code
_entity_poly.pdbx_strand_id
1 'polypeptide(L)'
;MNNTNNDSAQEINNQLNQALVVGINNYEYRKLKNLHIPNVNAKNIDIRIRKQFQVERIQKASRKQLKEEIVKLFKPEGQHPEIALLYFSGYVLTRNQGISEIYLATSDSNPSQEYELGVSLRWLKKILQESPVEQQIIILDCCHQQYTRLDLNKLLPGNESGKDRFCIALFHKSDNSFQDRNKRCSELTGAILNELKSKQGETIDHKILIQRLKGYEKSLKRCGDFKRISFGKPIYLLFGDNKSDHNDVQDDYIIPQDSNNPYKGLAYFDSEDAKFFYGRDQLTDELLEKVREHYFVAIMGASGSGKSSLIRAGLIYQIKQGEQISGSENWKTYIFQPGKNPLQSLAEELGIEVAELRSKGSQYLKKFIEQIDTSRVVLVVDQFEEVFSLYKDTEENYQEREKFFECLLGALGKVNNNKLCVVLGIRADFFGKCAEQEYHGLARKIQQHLIAVTPMNTDELKQAIEKPARQLGYKVEERLVKKLVEDVQNEPGSLPLLQYALQELWKQPTNKFLTVNAYNKLGDCKGIKGILEKHANQVYESLDQHGKEIAKIIFIRLTRPGDGTGETRSKVSKEKLLKAKSYFPEQINQVIETLAINNLIIISQEILDDNTKDKVEVVNLSHEALIRHWSKLRGWLYINRNNSKLKEDIEEAAKKWKSRRTDIEDAKDYLYRGKELEEAETFIDRFGYILPLTNDALKFIEESQKYREEQKCEEEKIQIREQENQKLRRIILLTVIVASTFIFSLLGFVLFLEVQKKCRFW
;
A
#
# COMPACT_ATOMS: atom_id res chain seq x y z
N MET A 1 -26.89 -62.63 11.59
CA MET A 1 -27.74 -61.72 10.81
C MET A 1 -28.08 -60.55 11.71
N ASN A 2 -27.36 -59.43 11.60
CA ASN A 2 -27.71 -58.11 12.15
C ASN A 2 -26.54 -57.17 11.85
N ASN A 3 -26.58 -56.51 10.69
CA ASN A 3 -25.85 -55.27 10.40
C ASN A 3 -26.41 -54.66 9.11
N THR A 4 -27.66 -54.24 9.16
CA THR A 4 -28.31 -53.42 8.13
C THR A 4 -29.27 -52.51 8.89
N ASN A 5 -28.82 -51.33 9.35
CA ASN A 5 -29.71 -50.23 9.76
C ASN A 5 -29.03 -48.91 10.11
N ASN A 6 -27.69 -48.75 9.99
CA ASN A 6 -27.04 -47.46 10.28
C ASN A 6 -26.53 -46.69 9.05
N ASP A 7 -26.40 -47.32 7.88
CA ASP A 7 -25.92 -46.62 6.67
C ASP A 7 -27.07 -45.96 5.87
N SER A 8 -28.34 -46.34 6.11
CA SER A 8 -29.50 -45.77 5.39
C SER A 8 -29.99 -44.42 5.95
N ALA A 9 -29.63 -44.04 7.18
CA ALA A 9 -30.08 -42.77 7.76
C ALA A 9 -29.23 -41.56 7.36
N GLN A 10 -27.96 -41.77 7.00
CA GLN A 10 -27.03 -40.71 6.60
C GLN A 10 -27.11 -40.37 5.10
N GLU A 11 -27.44 -41.35 4.25
CA GLU A 11 -27.61 -41.12 2.81
C GLU A 11 -28.95 -40.42 2.45
N ILE A 12 -29.99 -40.55 3.28
CA ILE A 12 -31.31 -39.93 3.03
C ILE A 12 -31.31 -38.42 3.37
N ASN A 13 -30.51 -37.96 4.35
CA ASN A 13 -30.51 -36.55 4.77
C ASN A 13 -29.77 -35.59 3.81
N ASN A 14 -28.84 -36.08 2.99
CA ASN A 14 -28.14 -35.25 2.01
C ASN A 14 -29.00 -34.88 0.78
N GLN A 15 -30.18 -35.49 0.62
CA GLN A 15 -31.06 -35.23 -0.53
C GLN A 15 -32.03 -34.05 -0.35
N LEU A 16 -32.11 -33.42 0.83
CA LEU A 16 -33.16 -32.42 1.11
C LEU A 16 -32.65 -30.98 1.38
N ASN A 17 -31.36 -30.72 1.55
CA ASN A 17 -30.87 -29.36 1.81
C ASN A 17 -30.38 -28.70 0.52
N GLN A 18 -30.92 -27.52 0.18
CA GLN A 18 -30.59 -26.80 -1.05
C GLN A 18 -30.08 -25.40 -0.75
N ALA A 19 -29.08 -24.96 -1.52
CA ALA A 19 -28.50 -23.63 -1.39
C ALA A 19 -28.35 -22.95 -2.75
N LEU A 20 -28.82 -21.71 -2.85
CA LEU A 20 -28.56 -20.80 -3.96
C LEU A 20 -27.51 -19.78 -3.53
N VAL A 21 -26.32 -19.83 -4.16
CA VAL A 21 -25.17 -18.99 -3.83
C VAL A 21 -24.85 -18.06 -4.99
N VAL A 22 -25.14 -16.78 -4.82
CA VAL A 22 -25.09 -15.78 -5.89
C VAL A 22 -23.99 -14.77 -5.61
N GLY A 23 -23.10 -14.56 -6.58
CA GLY A 23 -21.99 -13.61 -6.49
C GLY A 23 -21.82 -12.84 -7.79
N ILE A 24 -22.48 -11.68 -7.92
CA ILE A 24 -22.50 -10.92 -9.17
C ILE A 24 -21.33 -9.94 -9.21
N ASN A 25 -20.41 -10.18 -10.14
CA ASN A 25 -19.19 -9.39 -10.33
C ASN A 25 -19.21 -8.52 -11.60
N ASN A 26 -20.08 -8.85 -12.57
CA ASN A 26 -20.15 -8.18 -13.86
C ASN A 26 -21.56 -7.58 -14.10
N TYR A 27 -21.59 -6.29 -14.43
CA TYR A 27 -22.80 -5.52 -14.72
C TYR A 27 -22.71 -4.93 -16.13
N GLU A 28 -23.77 -5.11 -16.93
CA GLU A 28 -23.77 -4.71 -18.34
C GLU A 28 -23.87 -3.19 -18.52
N TYR A 29 -24.43 -2.50 -17.54
CA TYR A 29 -24.59 -1.05 -17.58
C TYR A 29 -23.37 -0.31 -17.02
N ARG A 30 -22.72 0.51 -17.87
CA ARG A 30 -21.44 1.21 -17.55
C ARG A 30 -21.43 2.05 -16.26
N LYS A 31 -22.57 2.50 -15.74
CA LYS A 31 -22.60 3.25 -14.46
C LYS A 31 -22.49 2.35 -13.22
N LEU A 32 -22.67 1.03 -13.35
CA LEU A 32 -22.37 0.06 -12.31
C LEU A 32 -20.96 -0.48 -12.55
N LYS A 33 -20.05 -0.20 -11.61
CA LYS A 33 -18.68 -0.71 -11.69
C LYS A 33 -18.66 -2.21 -11.40
N ASN A 34 -17.90 -2.97 -12.17
CA ASN A 34 -17.66 -4.38 -11.88
C ASN A 34 -16.97 -4.56 -10.53
N LEU A 35 -17.45 -5.53 -9.74
CA LEU A 35 -16.98 -5.82 -8.39
C LEU A 35 -16.08 -7.05 -8.40
N HIS A 36 -15.01 -7.07 -7.63
CA HIS A 36 -14.11 -8.23 -7.60
C HIS A 36 -14.56 -9.29 -6.57
N ILE A 37 -14.97 -8.82 -5.39
CA ILE A 37 -15.22 -9.64 -4.21
C ILE A 37 -16.46 -10.57 -4.27
N PRO A 38 -17.60 -10.20 -4.90
CA PRO A 38 -18.81 -11.04 -4.85
C PRO A 38 -18.64 -12.47 -5.36
N ASN A 39 -17.88 -12.67 -6.44
CA ASN A 39 -17.63 -14.01 -6.98
C ASN A 39 -16.70 -14.83 -6.05
N VAL A 40 -15.70 -14.17 -5.47
CA VAL A 40 -14.78 -14.79 -4.49
C VAL A 40 -15.54 -15.21 -3.25
N ASN A 41 -16.41 -14.34 -2.73
CA ASN A 41 -17.31 -14.64 -1.63
C ASN A 41 -18.20 -15.85 -1.91
N ALA A 42 -18.90 -15.85 -3.05
CA ALA A 42 -19.78 -16.93 -3.46
C ALA A 42 -19.00 -18.26 -3.57
N LYS A 43 -17.80 -18.25 -4.17
CA LYS A 43 -16.94 -19.44 -4.24
C LYS A 43 -16.57 -19.97 -2.86
N ASN A 44 -16.20 -19.09 -1.92
CA ASN A 44 -15.77 -19.50 -0.59
C ASN A 44 -16.93 -20.06 0.25
N ILE A 45 -18.11 -19.47 0.17
CA ILE A 45 -19.33 -19.96 0.85
C ILE A 45 -19.72 -21.32 0.29
N ASP A 46 -19.76 -21.43 -1.03
CA ASP A 46 -20.04 -22.68 -1.74
C ASP A 46 -19.13 -23.81 -1.24
N ILE A 47 -17.80 -23.64 -1.30
CA ILE A 47 -16.83 -24.63 -0.81
C ILE A 47 -17.13 -25.05 0.64
N ARG A 48 -17.53 -24.10 1.49
CA ARG A 48 -17.76 -24.39 2.90
C ARG A 48 -19.03 -25.19 3.16
N ILE A 49 -20.11 -24.94 2.43
CA ILE A 49 -21.42 -25.55 2.71
C ILE A 49 -21.75 -26.74 1.81
N ARG A 50 -21.02 -26.93 0.69
CA ARG A 50 -21.29 -27.97 -0.32
C ARG A 50 -21.25 -29.41 0.19
N LYS A 51 -20.66 -29.66 1.36
CA LYS A 51 -20.73 -30.98 2.03
C LYS A 51 -22.13 -31.33 2.54
N GLN A 52 -23.00 -30.34 2.75
CA GLN A 52 -24.29 -30.50 3.44
C GLN A 52 -25.47 -29.86 2.70
N PHE A 53 -25.18 -29.07 1.68
CA PHE A 53 -26.16 -28.45 0.81
C PHE A 53 -25.86 -28.83 -0.63
N GLN A 54 -26.91 -29.11 -1.40
CA GLN A 54 -26.84 -29.08 -2.84
C GLN A 54 -26.75 -27.61 -3.29
N VAL A 55 -25.54 -27.17 -3.65
CA VAL A 55 -25.26 -25.76 -3.98
C VAL A 55 -25.40 -25.48 -5.47
N GLU A 56 -26.34 -24.62 -5.83
CA GLU A 56 -26.43 -23.96 -7.13
C GLU A 56 -25.72 -22.59 -7.05
N ARG A 57 -24.61 -22.42 -7.78
CA ARG A 57 -23.80 -21.19 -7.74
C ARG A 57 -23.96 -20.36 -9.02
N ILE A 58 -24.34 -19.09 -8.87
CA ILE A 58 -24.58 -18.16 -9.98
C ILE A 58 -23.63 -16.97 -9.92
N GLN A 59 -22.90 -16.72 -11.02
CA GLN A 59 -21.94 -15.60 -11.13
C GLN A 59 -22.45 -14.45 -12.00
N LYS A 60 -23.27 -14.77 -13.02
CA LYS A 60 -23.94 -13.82 -13.89
C LYS A 60 -25.40 -14.24 -13.98
N ALA A 61 -26.33 -13.34 -13.65
CA ALA A 61 -27.75 -13.66 -13.64
C ALA A 61 -28.54 -12.49 -14.24
N SER A 62 -29.48 -12.79 -15.14
CA SER A 62 -30.53 -11.84 -15.49
C SER A 62 -31.56 -11.75 -14.36
N ARG A 63 -32.38 -10.70 -14.37
CA ARG A 63 -33.50 -10.56 -13.44
C ARG A 63 -34.46 -11.76 -13.51
N LYS A 64 -34.70 -12.29 -14.71
CA LYS A 64 -35.57 -13.44 -14.94
C LYS A 64 -34.98 -14.70 -14.30
N GLN A 65 -33.72 -14.99 -14.62
CA GLN A 65 -33.01 -16.18 -14.11
C GLN A 65 -32.95 -16.18 -12.58
N LEU A 66 -32.56 -15.05 -11.96
CA LEU A 66 -32.46 -15.00 -10.50
C LEU A 66 -33.82 -15.20 -9.81
N LYS A 67 -34.92 -14.71 -10.41
CA LYS A 67 -36.27 -14.97 -9.88
C LYS A 67 -36.67 -16.44 -10.00
N GLU A 68 -36.41 -17.05 -11.14
CA GLU A 68 -36.72 -18.47 -11.39
C GLU A 68 -36.00 -19.37 -10.37
N GLU A 69 -34.71 -19.12 -10.13
CA GLU A 69 -33.92 -19.90 -9.17
C GLU A 69 -34.35 -19.66 -7.71
N ILE A 70 -34.73 -18.43 -7.35
CA ILE A 70 -35.31 -18.14 -6.02
C ILE A 70 -36.66 -18.85 -5.83
N VAL A 71 -37.51 -18.88 -6.86
CA VAL A 71 -38.80 -19.60 -6.81
C VAL A 71 -38.57 -21.09 -6.72
N LYS A 72 -37.65 -21.65 -7.50
CA LYS A 72 -37.28 -23.08 -7.41
C LYS A 72 -36.77 -23.47 -6.02
N LEU A 73 -35.98 -22.60 -5.38
CA LEU A 73 -35.46 -22.86 -4.04
C LEU A 73 -36.55 -22.77 -2.94
N PHE A 74 -37.35 -21.70 -2.94
CA PHE A 74 -38.28 -21.42 -1.83
C PHE A 74 -39.73 -21.79 -2.10
N LYS A 75 -40.17 -21.91 -3.35
CA LYS A 75 -41.55 -22.23 -3.70
C LYS A 75 -41.61 -23.23 -4.89
N PRO A 76 -40.97 -24.40 -4.77
CA PRO A 76 -40.99 -25.41 -5.83
C PRO A 76 -42.39 -26.00 -6.00
N GLU A 77 -42.72 -26.42 -7.23
CA GLU A 77 -43.92 -27.21 -7.51
C GLU A 77 -43.65 -28.68 -7.13
N GLY A 78 -44.07 -29.10 -5.92
CA GLY A 78 -43.94 -30.47 -5.44
C GLY A 78 -43.12 -30.60 -4.16
N GLN A 79 -42.16 -31.53 -4.13
CA GLN A 79 -41.26 -31.71 -2.98
C GLN A 79 -40.37 -30.47 -2.81
N HIS A 80 -40.22 -30.03 -1.56
CA HIS A 80 -39.40 -28.87 -1.21
C HIS A 80 -38.25 -29.30 -0.29
N PRO A 81 -37.14 -28.54 -0.28
CA PRO A 81 -36.05 -28.82 0.64
C PRO A 81 -36.49 -28.69 2.11
N GLU A 82 -35.79 -29.40 3.00
CA GLU A 82 -35.92 -29.23 4.45
C GLU A 82 -35.30 -27.89 4.86
N ILE A 83 -34.09 -27.61 4.37
CA ILE A 83 -33.37 -26.35 4.56
C ILE A 83 -33.11 -25.68 3.21
N ALA A 84 -33.61 -24.45 3.06
CA ALA A 84 -33.31 -23.59 1.90
C ALA A 84 -32.40 -22.43 2.31
N LEU A 85 -31.23 -22.33 1.68
CA LEU A 85 -30.25 -21.26 1.91
C LEU A 85 -30.10 -20.36 0.68
N LEU A 86 -30.35 -19.06 0.85
CA LEU A 86 -29.99 -18.04 -0.14
C LEU A 86 -28.81 -17.22 0.38
N TYR A 87 -27.69 -17.28 -0.33
CA TYR A 87 -26.57 -16.38 -0.17
C TYR A 87 -26.51 -15.45 -1.38
N PHE A 88 -26.49 -14.14 -1.16
CA PHE A 88 -26.35 -13.15 -2.22
C PHE A 88 -25.26 -12.13 -1.91
N SER A 89 -24.35 -11.93 -2.86
CA SER A 89 -23.32 -10.89 -2.83
C SER A 89 -23.28 -10.09 -4.14
N GLY A 90 -23.23 -8.77 -4.03
CA GLY A 90 -23.30 -7.85 -5.17
C GLY A 90 -23.82 -6.46 -4.77
N TYR A 91 -24.27 -5.66 -5.74
CA TYR A 91 -24.93 -4.39 -5.44
C TYR A 91 -26.36 -4.53 -4.96
N VAL A 92 -26.77 -3.53 -4.20
CA VAL A 92 -28.16 -3.21 -3.90
C VAL A 92 -28.48 -1.83 -4.46
N LEU A 93 -29.62 -1.75 -5.13
CA LEU A 93 -30.15 -0.53 -5.73
C LEU A 93 -31.42 -0.10 -4.99
N THR A 94 -31.60 1.21 -4.84
CA THR A 94 -32.75 1.80 -4.16
C THR A 94 -33.52 2.71 -5.10
N ARG A 95 -34.85 2.64 -5.03
CA ARG A 95 -35.76 3.53 -5.76
C ARG A 95 -36.65 4.25 -4.76
N ASN A 96 -36.69 5.58 -4.84
CA ASN A 96 -37.52 6.44 -4.00
C ASN A 96 -38.44 7.30 -4.88
N GLN A 97 -39.67 6.82 -5.12
CA GLN A 97 -40.72 7.58 -5.83
C GLN A 97 -41.98 7.63 -4.97
N GLY A 98 -41.92 8.34 -3.84
CA GLY A 98 -42.96 8.35 -2.80
C GLY A 98 -42.96 7.11 -1.90
N ILE A 99 -42.44 5.97 -2.39
CA ILE A 99 -42.22 4.75 -1.62
C ILE A 99 -40.79 4.26 -1.87
N SER A 100 -40.05 3.98 -0.80
CA SER A 100 -38.69 3.42 -0.87
C SER A 100 -38.73 1.90 -1.10
N GLU A 101 -38.15 1.45 -2.19
CA GLU A 101 -37.99 0.03 -2.54
C GLU A 101 -36.54 -0.32 -2.86
N ILE A 102 -36.16 -1.55 -2.53
CA ILE A 102 -34.79 -2.05 -2.59
C ILE A 102 -34.71 -3.27 -3.48
N TYR A 103 -33.70 -3.33 -4.32
CA TYR A 103 -33.48 -4.36 -5.33
C TYR A 103 -32.09 -4.98 -5.18
N LEU A 104 -32.02 -6.31 -5.23
CA LEU A 104 -30.78 -7.04 -5.47
C LEU A 104 -30.41 -6.87 -6.94
N ALA A 105 -29.27 -6.23 -7.21
CA ALA A 105 -28.85 -5.91 -8.57
C ALA A 105 -28.42 -7.17 -9.32
N THR A 106 -29.03 -7.39 -10.47
CA THR A 106 -28.69 -8.46 -11.44
C THR A 106 -27.68 -7.96 -12.49
N SER A 107 -27.09 -8.84 -13.29
CA SER A 107 -26.09 -8.46 -14.29
C SER A 107 -26.63 -7.55 -15.39
N ASP A 108 -27.92 -7.68 -15.70
CA ASP A 108 -28.70 -6.85 -16.63
C ASP A 108 -29.26 -5.58 -15.95
N SER A 109 -28.84 -5.24 -14.72
CA SER A 109 -29.41 -4.09 -14.02
C SER A 109 -29.00 -2.75 -14.60
N ASN A 110 -29.98 -1.88 -14.85
CA ASN A 110 -29.83 -0.54 -15.37
C ASN A 110 -30.48 0.50 -14.42
N PRO A 111 -29.69 1.19 -13.58
CA PRO A 111 -30.20 2.23 -12.68
C PRO A 111 -30.90 3.42 -13.36
N SER A 112 -30.75 3.57 -14.69
CA SER A 112 -31.40 4.66 -15.44
C SER A 112 -32.73 4.25 -16.08
N GLN A 113 -33.10 2.96 -16.05
CA GLN A 113 -34.38 2.47 -16.59
C GLN A 113 -35.29 1.96 -15.47
N GLU A 114 -36.59 2.21 -15.62
CA GLU A 114 -37.58 2.05 -14.56
C GLU A 114 -37.85 0.58 -14.17
N TYR A 115 -37.70 -0.35 -15.11
CA TYR A 115 -38.13 -1.75 -14.95
C TYR A 115 -36.97 -2.76 -14.80
N GLU A 116 -35.72 -2.30 -14.85
CA GLU A 116 -34.52 -3.16 -14.93
C GLU A 116 -33.59 -2.99 -13.72
N LEU A 117 -34.11 -2.82 -12.50
CA LEU A 117 -33.26 -2.65 -11.30
C LEU A 117 -32.83 -3.97 -10.63
N GLY A 118 -33.43 -5.10 -11.02
CA GLY A 118 -33.15 -6.43 -10.44
C GLY A 118 -34.31 -7.02 -9.62
N VAL A 119 -33.99 -7.79 -8.59
CA VAL A 119 -34.98 -8.54 -7.78
C VAL A 119 -35.38 -7.74 -6.54
N SER A 120 -36.66 -7.35 -6.43
CA SER A 120 -37.17 -6.58 -5.29
C SER A 120 -37.13 -7.40 -3.99
N LEU A 121 -36.60 -6.79 -2.92
CA LEU A 121 -36.64 -7.37 -1.57
C LEU A 121 -38.07 -7.51 -1.03
N ARG A 122 -39.02 -6.69 -1.50
CA ARG A 122 -40.44 -6.87 -1.15
C ARG A 122 -41.03 -8.11 -1.80
N TRP A 123 -40.68 -8.33 -3.06
CA TRP A 123 -41.07 -9.55 -3.76
C TRP A 123 -40.43 -10.79 -3.11
N LEU A 124 -39.12 -10.74 -2.81
CA LEU A 124 -38.42 -11.82 -2.11
C LEU A 124 -39.07 -12.11 -0.74
N LYS A 125 -39.40 -11.07 0.02
CA LYS A 125 -40.14 -11.19 1.29
C LYS A 125 -41.46 -11.95 1.11
N LYS A 126 -42.25 -11.60 0.09
CA LYS A 126 -43.51 -12.29 -0.21
C LYS A 126 -43.28 -13.77 -0.57
N ILE A 127 -42.25 -14.09 -1.35
CA ILE A 127 -41.87 -15.47 -1.64
C ILE A 127 -41.53 -16.24 -0.37
N LEU A 128 -40.72 -15.68 0.53
CA LEU A 128 -40.33 -16.33 1.80
C LEU A 128 -41.54 -16.55 2.73
N GLN A 129 -42.50 -15.64 2.72
CA GLN A 129 -43.75 -15.73 3.49
C GLN A 129 -44.69 -16.81 2.94
N GLU A 130 -44.79 -16.95 1.61
CA GLU A 130 -45.62 -17.97 0.96
C GLU A 130 -44.92 -19.33 0.76
N SER A 131 -43.61 -19.39 1.03
CA SER A 131 -42.78 -20.59 0.84
C SER A 131 -43.26 -21.77 1.71
N PRO A 132 -43.38 -22.99 1.18
CA PRO A 132 -43.63 -24.20 1.97
C PRO A 132 -42.41 -24.68 2.79
N VAL A 133 -41.21 -24.13 2.54
CA VAL A 133 -39.99 -24.55 3.26
C VAL A 133 -40.02 -24.05 4.70
N GLU A 134 -39.86 -24.96 5.66
CA GLU A 134 -39.91 -24.67 7.09
C GLU A 134 -38.66 -23.97 7.59
N GLN A 135 -37.45 -24.39 7.15
CA GLN A 135 -36.18 -23.84 7.60
C GLN A 135 -35.53 -22.97 6.51
N GLN A 136 -35.50 -21.66 6.72
CA GLN A 136 -35.06 -20.69 5.71
C GLN A 136 -33.85 -19.89 6.20
N ILE A 137 -32.78 -19.89 5.40
CA ILE A 137 -31.56 -19.13 5.66
C ILE A 137 -31.37 -18.08 4.57
N ILE A 138 -31.19 -16.82 4.96
CA ILE A 138 -30.99 -15.70 4.05
C ILE A 138 -29.77 -14.88 4.48
N ILE A 139 -28.74 -14.89 3.66
CA ILE A 139 -27.47 -14.17 3.89
C ILE A 139 -27.28 -13.16 2.76
N LEU A 140 -27.37 -11.87 3.09
CA LEU A 140 -27.18 -10.78 2.13
C LEU A 140 -25.91 -9.99 2.48
N ASP A 141 -24.91 -10.04 1.60
CA ASP A 141 -23.65 -9.31 1.78
C ASP A 141 -23.41 -8.39 0.59
N CYS A 142 -23.98 -7.18 0.67
CA CYS A 142 -24.21 -6.32 -0.49
C CYS A 142 -23.59 -4.94 -0.33
N CYS A 143 -23.18 -4.33 -1.42
CA CYS A 143 -22.77 -2.93 -1.45
C CYS A 143 -23.94 -2.01 -1.85
N HIS A 144 -24.08 -0.88 -1.17
CA HIS A 144 -25.08 0.14 -1.51
C HIS A 144 -24.48 1.21 -2.44
N GLN A 145 -25.00 1.38 -3.66
CA GLN A 145 -24.43 2.34 -4.64
C GLN A 145 -24.64 3.82 -4.23
N GLN A 146 -25.81 4.15 -3.68
CA GLN A 146 -26.16 5.50 -3.22
C GLN A 146 -26.60 5.44 -1.75
N TYR A 147 -25.64 5.22 -0.83
CA TYR A 147 -25.94 4.88 0.56
C TYR A 147 -27.03 5.77 1.18
N THR A 148 -28.16 5.15 1.50
CA THR A 148 -29.20 5.71 2.37
C THR A 148 -29.44 4.70 3.50
N ARG A 149 -29.64 5.19 4.72
CA ARG A 149 -29.87 4.32 5.86
C ARG A 149 -31.15 3.52 5.65
N LEU A 150 -31.04 2.19 5.61
CA LEU A 150 -32.15 1.31 5.28
C LEU A 150 -32.92 0.89 6.54
N ASP A 151 -34.24 0.97 6.52
CA ASP A 151 -35.09 0.37 7.55
C ASP A 151 -35.27 -1.13 7.29
N LEU A 152 -34.27 -1.90 7.71
CA LEU A 152 -34.20 -3.35 7.54
C LEU A 152 -35.34 -4.10 8.24
N ASN A 153 -36.07 -3.48 9.18
CA ASN A 153 -37.22 -4.11 9.82
C ASN A 153 -38.39 -4.33 8.84
N LYS A 154 -38.55 -3.45 7.85
CA LYS A 154 -39.63 -3.56 6.84
C LYS A 154 -39.33 -4.59 5.76
N LEU A 155 -38.05 -4.86 5.54
CA LEU A 155 -37.54 -5.61 4.39
C LEU A 155 -37.39 -7.11 4.66
N LEU A 156 -37.23 -7.51 5.93
CA LEU A 156 -37.11 -8.90 6.31
C LEU A 156 -38.50 -9.53 6.57
N PRO A 157 -38.67 -10.85 6.33
CA PRO A 157 -39.98 -11.50 6.24
C PRO A 157 -40.78 -11.62 7.57
N GLY A 158 -40.22 -11.14 8.69
CA GLY A 158 -40.91 -11.18 9.98
C GLY A 158 -41.03 -12.59 10.57
N ASN A 159 -41.79 -12.71 11.66
CA ASN A 159 -42.05 -13.97 12.36
C ASN A 159 -43.42 -14.51 11.92
N GLU A 160 -43.45 -15.74 11.39
CA GLU A 160 -44.68 -16.47 11.05
C GLU A 160 -44.66 -17.79 11.82
N SER A 161 -45.80 -18.18 12.39
CA SER A 161 -45.92 -19.43 13.14
C SER A 161 -45.64 -20.63 12.24
N GLY A 162 -44.76 -21.54 12.69
CA GLY A 162 -44.40 -22.77 11.96
C GLY A 162 -43.19 -22.67 11.03
N LYS A 163 -42.46 -21.54 11.00
CA LYS A 163 -41.24 -21.39 10.19
C LYS A 163 -40.03 -21.00 11.05
N ASP A 164 -38.92 -21.71 10.85
CA ASP A 164 -37.62 -21.38 11.43
C ASP A 164 -36.85 -20.51 10.43
N ARG A 165 -36.40 -19.33 10.86
CA ARG A 165 -35.73 -18.37 9.97
C ARG A 165 -34.44 -17.86 10.58
N PHE A 166 -33.38 -17.88 9.77
CA PHE A 166 -32.13 -17.19 10.05
C PHE A 166 -31.81 -16.22 8.91
N CYS A 167 -31.89 -14.92 9.19
CA CYS A 167 -31.50 -13.90 8.24
C CYS A 167 -30.38 -13.02 8.79
N ILE A 168 -29.35 -12.80 7.99
CA ILE A 168 -28.28 -11.86 8.25
C ILE A 168 -28.04 -11.02 7.00
N ALA A 169 -27.99 -9.71 7.18
CA ALA A 169 -27.80 -8.78 6.09
C ALA A 169 -26.79 -7.70 6.50
N LEU A 170 -25.82 -7.46 5.63
CA LEU A 170 -24.91 -6.32 5.69
C LEU A 170 -24.99 -5.55 4.38
N PHE A 171 -25.40 -4.29 4.46
CA PHE A 171 -25.36 -3.35 3.35
C PHE A 171 -24.23 -2.35 3.57
N HIS A 172 -23.11 -2.54 2.87
CA HIS A 172 -21.90 -1.73 3.03
C HIS A 172 -22.14 -0.29 2.54
N LYS A 173 -21.56 0.68 3.25
CA LYS A 173 -21.64 2.12 2.93
C LYS A 173 -20.89 2.52 1.66
N SER A 174 -19.91 1.72 1.25
CA SER A 174 -19.03 2.00 0.13
C SER A 174 -18.71 0.71 -0.63
N ASP A 175 -18.49 0.85 -1.94
CA ASP A 175 -18.03 -0.19 -2.86
C ASP A 175 -16.55 -0.53 -2.71
N ASN A 176 -15.79 0.27 -1.96
CA ASN A 176 -14.37 0.01 -1.66
C ASN A 176 -14.15 -1.38 -1.06
N SER A 177 -15.04 -1.84 -0.16
CA SER A 177 -14.93 -3.18 0.45
C SER A 177 -15.11 -4.32 -0.55
N PHE A 178 -15.72 -4.05 -1.70
CA PHE A 178 -15.94 -5.01 -2.80
C PHE A 178 -15.03 -4.80 -4.01
N GLN A 179 -14.28 -3.70 -4.05
CA GLN A 179 -13.33 -3.32 -5.12
C GLN A 179 -11.86 -3.51 -4.73
N ASP A 180 -11.55 -3.58 -3.43
CA ASP A 180 -10.21 -3.87 -2.93
C ASP A 180 -9.73 -5.26 -3.39
N ARG A 181 -8.77 -5.29 -4.32
CA ARG A 181 -8.19 -6.51 -4.88
C ARG A 181 -7.28 -7.25 -3.90
N ASN A 182 -6.80 -6.58 -2.84
CA ASN A 182 -5.99 -7.19 -1.80
C ASN A 182 -6.87 -7.94 -0.77
N LYS A 183 -8.17 -7.67 -0.76
CA LYS A 183 -9.12 -8.30 0.15
C LYS A 183 -9.57 -9.66 -0.40
N ARG A 184 -9.53 -10.69 0.44
CA ARG A 184 -9.90 -12.07 0.04
C ARG A 184 -11.39 -12.39 0.16
N CYS A 185 -12.13 -11.59 0.93
CA CYS A 185 -13.60 -11.65 1.08
C CYS A 185 -14.11 -10.37 1.75
N SER A 186 -15.41 -10.10 1.66
CA SER A 186 -16.05 -9.00 2.42
C SER A 186 -16.15 -9.33 3.90
N GLU A 187 -16.38 -8.31 4.73
CA GLU A 187 -16.35 -8.41 6.20
C GLU A 187 -17.37 -9.40 6.77
N LEU A 188 -18.61 -9.38 6.27
CA LEU A 188 -19.64 -10.32 6.73
C LEU A 188 -19.31 -11.75 6.29
N THR A 189 -18.98 -11.95 5.01
CA THR A 189 -18.59 -13.26 4.48
C THR A 189 -17.35 -13.82 5.18
N GLY A 190 -16.34 -13.01 5.41
CA GLY A 190 -15.13 -13.39 6.16
C GLY A 190 -15.44 -13.78 7.60
N ALA A 191 -16.31 -13.03 8.29
CA ALA A 191 -16.76 -13.37 9.64
C ALA A 191 -17.51 -14.71 9.66
N ILE A 192 -18.44 -14.94 8.73
CA ILE A 192 -19.18 -16.21 8.62
C ILE A 192 -18.22 -17.37 8.34
N LEU A 193 -17.32 -17.22 7.37
CA LEU A 193 -16.35 -18.27 7.01
C LEU A 193 -15.39 -18.60 8.16
N ASN A 194 -14.99 -17.60 8.94
CA ASN A 194 -14.16 -17.81 10.12
C ASN A 194 -14.92 -18.58 11.21
N GLU A 195 -16.16 -18.20 11.50
CA GLU A 195 -16.93 -18.81 12.58
C GLU A 195 -17.49 -20.19 12.25
N LEU A 196 -17.67 -20.49 10.96
CA LEU A 196 -18.03 -21.81 10.47
C LEU A 196 -16.80 -22.76 10.43
N LYS A 197 -15.59 -22.35 10.83
CA LYS A 197 -14.41 -23.25 10.83
C LYS A 197 -14.67 -24.34 11.88
N SER A 198 -14.97 -25.56 11.45
CA SER A 198 -15.23 -26.66 12.37
C SER A 198 -13.93 -27.12 13.04
N LYS A 199 -13.99 -27.33 14.35
CA LYS A 199 -13.10 -28.31 15.01
C LYS A 199 -13.61 -29.70 14.65
N GLN A 200 -12.74 -30.72 14.61
CA GLN A 200 -13.15 -32.10 14.34
C GLN A 200 -14.40 -32.48 15.17
N GLY A 201 -15.45 -32.95 14.49
CA GLY A 201 -16.71 -33.40 15.11
C GLY A 201 -17.68 -32.33 15.58
N GLU A 202 -17.44 -31.04 15.35
CA GLU A 202 -18.34 -29.98 15.85
C GLU A 202 -19.54 -29.71 14.91
N THR A 203 -20.75 -29.88 15.45
CA THR A 203 -22.00 -29.46 14.80
C THR A 203 -22.30 -27.98 15.13
N ILE A 204 -22.50 -27.15 14.10
CA ILE A 204 -22.76 -25.72 14.19
C ILE A 204 -24.17 -25.41 13.67
N ASP A 205 -25.03 -24.91 14.56
CA ASP A 205 -26.32 -24.31 14.19
C ASP A 205 -26.22 -22.77 14.06
N HIS A 206 -27.27 -22.16 13.53
CA HIS A 206 -27.30 -20.71 13.36
C HIS A 206 -27.30 -19.92 14.69
N LYS A 207 -27.73 -20.49 15.81
CA LYS A 207 -27.70 -19.82 17.12
C LYS A 207 -26.27 -19.76 17.65
N ILE A 208 -25.50 -20.83 17.49
CA ILE A 208 -24.06 -20.88 17.74
C ILE A 208 -23.34 -19.87 16.85
N LEU A 209 -23.65 -19.84 15.54
CA LEU A 209 -23.08 -18.87 14.62
C LEU A 209 -23.40 -17.42 15.06
N ILE A 210 -24.64 -17.13 15.47
CA ILE A 210 -25.07 -15.83 15.99
C ILE A 210 -24.28 -15.45 17.25
N GLN A 211 -24.05 -16.40 18.16
CA GLN A 211 -23.28 -16.16 19.38
C GLN A 211 -21.82 -15.82 19.04
N ARG A 212 -21.21 -16.59 18.13
CA ARG A 212 -19.86 -16.39 17.62
C ARG A 212 -19.69 -15.05 16.90
N LEU A 213 -20.65 -14.67 16.08
CA LEU A 213 -20.66 -13.40 15.36
C LEU A 213 -20.81 -12.15 16.26
N LYS A 214 -21.15 -12.28 17.55
CA LYS A 214 -21.20 -11.14 18.47
C LYS A 214 -19.87 -10.38 18.56
N GLY A 215 -18.74 -11.08 18.44
CA GLY A 215 -17.41 -10.46 18.41
C GLY A 215 -17.18 -9.51 17.22
N TYR A 216 -17.88 -9.76 16.11
CA TYR A 216 -17.78 -8.98 14.87
C TYR A 216 -18.85 -7.89 14.77
N GLU A 217 -19.88 -7.91 15.61
CA GLU A 217 -21.05 -7.05 15.46
C GLU A 217 -20.71 -5.54 15.47
N LYS A 218 -19.71 -5.12 16.26
CA LYS A 218 -19.22 -3.74 16.25
C LYS A 218 -18.52 -3.37 14.95
N SER A 219 -17.71 -4.25 14.36
CA SER A 219 -17.03 -3.96 13.08
C SER A 219 -18.01 -3.97 11.91
N LEU A 220 -18.93 -4.94 11.87
CA LEU A 220 -19.95 -5.04 10.82
C LEU A 220 -20.86 -3.81 10.79
N LYS A 221 -21.25 -3.27 11.96
CA LYS A 221 -22.02 -2.01 12.06
C LYS A 221 -21.23 -0.76 11.66
N ARG A 222 -19.90 -0.80 11.69
CA ARG A 222 -19.05 0.30 11.16
C ARG A 222 -19.08 0.28 9.63
N CYS A 223 -18.92 -0.90 9.03
CA CYS A 223 -18.89 -1.13 7.58
C CYS A 223 -20.21 -0.73 6.89
N GLY A 224 -21.35 -0.97 7.56
CA GLY A 224 -22.65 -0.83 6.90
C GLY A 224 -23.86 -0.96 7.81
N ASP A 225 -25.03 -0.99 7.17
CA ASP A 225 -26.29 -1.32 7.85
C ASP A 225 -26.32 -2.83 8.07
N PHE A 226 -25.93 -3.24 9.28
CA PHE A 226 -25.93 -4.63 9.70
C PHE A 226 -27.22 -4.99 10.46
N LYS A 227 -27.89 -6.06 10.05
CA LYS A 227 -29.05 -6.60 10.75
C LYS A 227 -29.00 -8.12 10.76
N ARG A 228 -29.46 -8.69 11.88
CA ARG A 228 -29.79 -10.10 11.98
C ARG A 228 -31.21 -10.29 12.49
N ILE A 229 -31.83 -11.36 12.06
CA ILE A 229 -33.11 -11.87 12.55
C ILE A 229 -32.98 -13.38 12.71
N SER A 230 -33.42 -13.90 13.85
CA SER A 230 -33.47 -15.33 14.13
C SER A 230 -34.71 -15.64 14.93
N PHE A 231 -35.51 -16.59 14.45
CA PHE A 231 -36.72 -17.08 15.11
C PHE A 231 -36.83 -18.59 14.90
N GLY A 232 -37.47 -19.27 15.87
CA GLY A 232 -37.74 -20.70 15.78
C GLY A 232 -36.64 -21.62 16.37
N LYS A 233 -36.68 -22.89 15.96
CA LYS A 233 -35.75 -23.95 16.37
C LYS A 233 -34.38 -23.76 15.70
N PRO A 234 -33.31 -24.37 16.25
CA PRO A 234 -31.98 -24.32 15.64
C PRO A 234 -31.97 -24.96 14.24
N ILE A 235 -31.72 -24.14 13.22
CA ILE A 235 -31.35 -24.55 11.85
C ILE A 235 -29.86 -24.90 11.84
N TYR A 236 -29.52 -26.12 11.43
CA TYR A 236 -28.14 -26.61 11.37
C TYR A 236 -27.45 -26.18 10.08
N LEU A 237 -26.23 -25.64 10.22
CA LEU A 237 -25.42 -25.14 9.10
C LEU A 237 -24.26 -26.09 8.76
N LEU A 238 -23.67 -26.71 9.79
CA LEU A 238 -22.62 -27.72 9.68
C LEU A 238 -22.87 -28.87 10.66
N PHE A 239 -23.05 -30.11 10.22
CA PHE A 239 -22.93 -31.34 11.02
C PHE A 239 -21.45 -31.76 11.22
N GLY A 240 -21.12 -32.27 12.41
CA GLY A 240 -19.81 -32.84 12.72
C GLY A 240 -19.65 -34.28 12.21
N ASP A 241 -18.63 -34.54 11.40
CA ASP A 241 -18.29 -35.89 10.94
C ASP A 241 -17.50 -36.68 12.01
N ASN A 242 -17.92 -37.92 12.27
CA ASN A 242 -17.27 -38.86 13.20
C ASN A 242 -16.42 -39.94 12.51
N LYS A 243 -16.20 -39.89 11.19
CA LYS A 243 -15.42 -40.91 10.47
C LYS A 243 -14.11 -40.36 9.93
N SER A 244 -13.03 -40.99 10.36
CA SER A 244 -11.68 -40.89 9.84
C SER A 244 -11.61 -41.59 8.48
N ASP A 245 -11.75 -40.85 7.39
CA ASP A 245 -11.29 -41.33 6.08
C ASP A 245 -10.26 -40.34 5.54
N HIS A 246 -9.00 -40.74 5.69
CA HIS A 246 -7.89 -40.22 4.93
C HIS A 246 -8.07 -40.64 3.47
N ASN A 247 -8.24 -39.66 2.59
CA ASN A 247 -7.72 -39.75 1.23
C ASN A 247 -7.35 -38.34 0.75
N ASP A 248 -6.08 -38.22 0.38
CA ASP A 248 -5.41 -37.05 -0.15
C ASP A 248 -6.17 -36.48 -1.36
N VAL A 249 -6.73 -35.30 -1.19
CA VAL A 249 -6.77 -34.29 -2.24
C VAL A 249 -5.84 -33.20 -1.77
N GLN A 250 -4.79 -32.94 -2.54
CA GLN A 250 -3.94 -31.77 -2.37
C GLN A 250 -4.82 -30.52 -2.52
N ASP A 251 -5.22 -30.01 -1.38
CA ASP A 251 -5.90 -28.72 -1.24
C ASP A 251 -4.90 -27.60 -1.55
N ASP A 252 -4.74 -27.28 -2.83
CA ASP A 252 -4.23 -25.98 -3.31
C ASP A 252 -5.26 -24.86 -3.02
N TYR A 253 -5.66 -24.76 -1.76
CA TYR A 253 -6.46 -23.66 -1.26
C TYR A 253 -5.52 -22.62 -0.65
N ILE A 254 -5.40 -21.47 -1.31
CA ILE A 254 -4.95 -20.23 -0.69
C ILE A 254 -6.03 -19.79 0.31
N ILE A 255 -6.04 -20.43 1.48
CA ILE A 255 -6.82 -20.07 2.65
C ILE A 255 -6.37 -18.67 3.10
N PRO A 256 -7.26 -17.76 3.53
CA PRO A 256 -6.87 -16.57 4.27
C PRO A 256 -6.06 -16.99 5.49
N GLN A 257 -4.74 -16.78 5.42
CA GLN A 257 -3.93 -16.69 6.63
C GLN A 257 -4.49 -15.51 7.45
N ASP A 258 -4.75 -15.80 8.72
CA ASP A 258 -4.70 -14.85 9.83
C ASP A 258 -5.97 -14.05 10.18
N SER A 259 -6.98 -14.73 10.71
CA SER A 259 -7.80 -14.12 11.79
C SER A 259 -7.30 -14.46 13.20
N ASN A 260 -6.30 -15.35 13.32
CA ASN A 260 -5.81 -15.90 14.59
C ASN A 260 -4.28 -16.08 14.64
N ASN A 261 -3.50 -15.52 13.72
CA ASN A 261 -2.04 -15.47 13.92
C ASN A 261 -1.71 -14.27 14.79
N PRO A 262 -0.97 -14.47 15.89
CA PRO A 262 -0.67 -13.38 16.79
C PRO A 262 0.50 -12.51 16.31
N TYR A 263 1.23 -12.93 15.27
CA TYR A 263 2.39 -12.23 14.73
C TYR A 263 2.05 -11.54 13.41
N LYS A 264 2.41 -10.26 13.28
CA LYS A 264 1.99 -9.41 12.15
C LYS A 264 2.97 -9.39 10.98
N GLY A 265 4.06 -10.15 11.06
CA GLY A 265 5.08 -10.16 10.04
C GLY A 265 5.75 -8.80 9.88
N LEU A 266 5.77 -8.28 8.65
CA LEU A 266 6.32 -6.96 8.35
C LEU A 266 5.32 -5.80 8.58
N ALA A 267 4.06 -6.11 8.89
CA ALA A 267 3.08 -5.09 9.24
C ALA A 267 3.26 -4.62 10.69
N TYR A 268 2.87 -3.39 10.97
CA TYR A 268 2.77 -2.90 12.35
C TYR A 268 1.51 -3.45 13.03
N PHE A 269 1.54 -3.58 14.36
CA PHE A 269 0.33 -3.81 15.15
C PHE A 269 -0.55 -2.55 15.14
N ASP A 270 -1.83 -2.69 14.79
CA ASP A 270 -2.83 -1.63 14.97
C ASP A 270 -3.59 -1.82 16.29
N SER A 271 -4.44 -0.87 16.64
CA SER A 271 -5.31 -0.91 17.82
C SER A 271 -6.20 -2.17 17.92
N GLU A 272 -6.51 -2.81 16.80
CA GLU A 272 -7.27 -4.08 16.80
C GLU A 272 -6.40 -5.30 17.17
N ASP A 273 -5.09 -5.18 17.01
CA ASP A 273 -4.10 -6.22 17.30
C ASP A 273 -3.53 -6.12 18.72
N ALA A 274 -3.94 -5.11 19.50
CA ALA A 274 -3.38 -4.78 20.81
C ALA A 274 -3.35 -5.95 21.81
N LYS A 275 -4.32 -6.88 21.71
CA LYS A 275 -4.35 -8.12 22.50
C LYS A 275 -3.09 -8.99 22.33
N PHE A 276 -2.37 -8.85 21.22
CA PHE A 276 -1.14 -9.58 20.90
C PHE A 276 0.12 -8.69 21.02
N PHE A 277 -0.02 -7.43 21.42
CA PHE A 277 1.07 -6.49 21.58
C PHE A 277 1.63 -6.57 23.00
N TYR A 278 2.81 -7.19 23.17
CA TYR A 278 3.45 -7.42 24.46
C TYR A 278 4.91 -6.94 24.47
N GLY A 279 5.47 -6.76 25.67
CA GLY A 279 6.87 -6.40 25.86
C GLY A 279 7.16 -4.90 25.71
N ARG A 280 6.12 -4.07 25.57
CA ARG A 280 6.22 -2.60 25.57
C ARG A 280 5.30 -1.96 26.61
N ASP A 281 4.91 -2.73 27.63
CA ASP A 281 3.93 -2.31 28.64
C ASP A 281 4.42 -1.04 29.38
N GLN A 282 5.63 -1.09 29.96
CA GLN A 282 6.22 0.05 30.69
C GLN A 282 6.36 1.32 29.82
N LEU A 283 6.81 1.16 28.57
CA LEU A 283 6.97 2.28 27.65
C LEU A 283 5.62 2.86 27.21
N THR A 284 4.58 2.02 27.14
CA THR A 284 3.21 2.44 26.86
C THR A 284 2.65 3.24 28.03
N ASP A 285 2.90 2.79 29.26
CA ASP A 285 2.49 3.49 30.49
C ASP A 285 3.17 4.88 30.58
N GLU A 286 4.49 4.97 30.36
CA GLU A 286 5.21 6.25 30.33
C GLU A 286 4.66 7.20 29.25
N LEU A 287 4.37 6.67 28.06
CA LEU A 287 3.82 7.44 26.95
C LEU A 287 2.42 7.97 27.29
N LEU A 288 1.58 7.17 27.95
CA LEU A 288 0.24 7.57 28.37
C LEU A 288 0.28 8.69 29.42
N GLU A 289 1.17 8.61 30.40
CA GLU A 289 1.37 9.67 31.39
C GLU A 289 1.78 10.99 30.71
N LYS A 290 2.74 10.96 29.78
CA LYS A 290 3.14 12.17 29.06
C LYS A 290 2.01 12.75 28.20
N VAL A 291 1.23 11.91 27.52
CA VAL A 291 0.09 12.37 26.70
C VAL A 291 -1.03 12.95 27.57
N ARG A 292 -1.19 12.46 28.80
CA ARG A 292 -2.13 13.00 29.79
C ARG A 292 -1.71 14.39 30.26
N GLU A 293 -0.44 14.58 30.60
CA GLU A 293 0.05 15.81 31.24
C GLU A 293 0.42 16.92 30.26
N HIS A 294 0.90 16.57 29.07
CA HIS A 294 1.50 17.53 28.14
C HIS A 294 0.67 17.72 26.87
N TYR A 295 0.82 18.88 26.24
CA TYR A 295 0.21 19.21 24.95
C TYR A 295 1.08 18.76 23.76
N PHE A 296 2.27 18.23 24.02
CA PHE A 296 3.22 17.79 23.00
C PHE A 296 4.05 16.63 23.54
N VAL A 297 4.20 15.57 22.75
CA VAL A 297 5.06 14.42 23.05
C VAL A 297 5.76 13.98 21.76
N ALA A 298 7.06 13.73 21.83
CA ALA A 298 7.83 13.22 20.71
C ALA A 298 8.30 11.79 21.00
N ILE A 299 8.02 10.87 20.09
CA ILE A 299 8.42 9.47 20.13
C ILE A 299 9.54 9.28 19.11
N MET A 300 10.75 9.00 19.60
CA MET A 300 11.95 8.93 18.77
C MET A 300 12.63 7.59 18.87
N GLY A 301 13.08 7.04 17.74
CA GLY A 301 13.82 5.79 17.73
C GLY A 301 14.23 5.36 16.33
N ALA A 302 15.09 4.36 16.25
CA ALA A 302 15.57 3.82 14.97
C ALA A 302 14.42 3.31 14.08
N SER A 303 14.69 3.18 12.78
CA SER A 303 13.79 2.48 11.84
C SER A 303 13.50 1.06 12.34
N GLY A 304 12.23 0.64 12.28
CA GLY A 304 11.83 -0.70 12.73
C GLY A 304 11.86 -0.93 14.25
N SER A 305 12.06 0.09 15.09
CA SER A 305 12.06 -0.09 16.57
C SER A 305 10.67 -0.32 17.20
N GLY A 306 9.61 -0.28 16.39
CA GLY A 306 8.23 -0.48 16.84
C GLY A 306 7.46 0.81 17.17
N LYS A 307 7.93 2.00 16.77
CA LYS A 307 7.26 3.30 17.03
C LYS A 307 5.78 3.30 16.63
N SER A 308 5.47 2.97 15.38
CA SER A 308 4.09 2.96 14.88
C SER A 308 3.21 1.94 15.62
N SER A 309 3.76 0.79 16.01
CA SER A 309 3.05 -0.20 16.84
C SER A 309 2.80 0.30 18.26
N LEU A 310 3.79 0.95 18.89
CA LEU A 310 3.65 1.58 20.21
C LEU A 310 2.56 2.66 20.19
N ILE A 311 2.54 3.50 19.16
CA ILE A 311 1.52 4.53 18.97
C ILE A 311 0.13 3.91 18.80
N ARG A 312 -0.03 2.94 17.89
CA ARG A 312 -1.36 2.42 17.52
C ARG A 312 -1.89 1.38 18.48
N ALA A 313 -1.12 0.32 18.72
CA ALA A 313 -1.51 -0.82 19.56
C ALA A 313 -1.27 -0.57 21.05
N GLY A 314 -0.35 0.32 21.41
CA GLY A 314 -0.15 0.78 22.79
C GLY A 314 -1.04 1.98 23.11
N LEU A 315 -0.60 3.18 22.73
CA LEU A 315 -1.21 4.46 23.13
C LEU A 315 -2.69 4.58 22.70
N ILE A 316 -2.98 4.47 21.40
CA ILE A 316 -4.34 4.70 20.88
C ILE A 316 -5.32 3.64 21.38
N TYR A 317 -4.87 2.39 21.49
CA TYR A 317 -5.69 1.33 22.08
C TYR A 317 -6.06 1.64 23.54
N GLN A 318 -5.08 1.98 24.38
CA GLN A 318 -5.31 2.28 25.80
C GLN A 318 -6.20 3.51 26.01
N ILE A 319 -6.00 4.58 25.22
CA ILE A 319 -6.88 5.75 25.21
C ILE A 319 -8.34 5.34 24.95
N LYS A 320 -8.57 4.48 23.95
CA LYS A 320 -9.92 4.03 23.57
C LYS A 320 -10.56 3.09 24.60
N GLN A 321 -9.79 2.37 25.40
CA GLN A 321 -10.34 1.53 26.48
C GLN A 321 -10.76 2.38 27.69
N GLY A 322 -10.03 3.45 28.01
CA GLY A 322 -10.36 4.31 29.16
C GLY A 322 -10.03 3.71 30.53
N GLU A 323 -9.32 2.59 30.56
CA GLU A 323 -9.01 1.86 31.81
C GLU A 323 -7.87 2.53 32.60
N GLN A 324 -6.78 2.90 31.94
CA GLN A 324 -5.61 3.52 32.59
C GLN A 324 -5.76 5.04 32.79
N ILE A 325 -6.52 5.71 31.92
CA ILE A 325 -6.83 7.14 32.05
C ILE A 325 -8.36 7.28 32.03
N SER A 326 -8.96 7.51 33.19
CA SER A 326 -10.42 7.63 33.30
C SER A 326 -10.96 8.76 32.42
N GLY A 327 -11.96 8.44 31.59
CA GLY A 327 -12.60 9.40 30.68
C GLY A 327 -11.86 9.55 29.34
N SER A 328 -10.73 8.88 29.12
CA SER A 328 -9.99 8.96 27.85
C SER A 328 -10.73 8.28 26.70
N GLU A 329 -11.68 7.39 26.98
CA GLU A 329 -12.55 6.77 25.97
C GLU A 329 -13.42 7.79 25.21
N ASN A 330 -13.59 9.00 25.79
CA ASN A 330 -14.29 10.12 25.18
C ASN A 330 -13.35 11.09 24.44
N TRP A 331 -12.04 10.87 24.49
CA TRP A 331 -11.08 11.68 23.76
C TRP A 331 -11.17 11.43 22.26
N LYS A 332 -10.97 12.47 21.47
CA LYS A 332 -10.91 12.33 20.01
C LYS A 332 -9.47 12.09 19.57
N THR A 333 -9.22 10.99 18.86
CA THR A 333 -7.89 10.67 18.32
C THR A 333 -7.88 10.79 16.81
N TYR A 334 -6.88 11.47 16.26
CA TYR A 334 -6.59 11.58 14.83
C TYR A 334 -5.19 11.06 14.54
N ILE A 335 -5.00 10.33 13.45
CA ILE A 335 -3.68 9.80 13.06
C ILE A 335 -3.46 9.95 11.57
N PHE A 336 -2.43 10.70 11.20
CA PHE A 336 -2.05 10.87 9.80
C PHE A 336 -0.55 10.73 9.60
N GLN A 337 -0.17 10.51 8.35
CA GLN A 337 1.20 10.56 7.86
C GLN A 337 1.33 11.81 6.99
N PRO A 338 2.36 12.64 7.17
CA PRO A 338 2.50 13.91 6.44
C PRO A 338 2.54 13.76 4.92
N GLY A 339 3.18 12.71 4.39
CA GLY A 339 3.34 12.55 2.94
C GLY A 339 4.09 13.73 2.31
N LYS A 340 3.78 14.01 1.03
CA LYS A 340 4.32 15.16 0.30
C LYS A 340 3.66 16.49 0.67
N ASN A 341 2.37 16.44 0.99
CA ASN A 341 1.50 17.61 1.17
C ASN A 341 0.90 17.57 2.59
N PRO A 342 1.68 17.94 3.62
CA PRO A 342 1.33 17.70 5.01
C PRO A 342 0.12 18.51 5.47
N LEU A 343 -0.12 19.69 4.91
CA LEU A 343 -1.35 20.46 5.16
C LEU A 343 -2.59 19.74 4.60
N GLN A 344 -2.48 19.17 3.40
CA GLN A 344 -3.56 18.41 2.78
C GLN A 344 -3.87 17.16 3.60
N SER A 345 -2.85 16.38 3.98
CA SER A 345 -3.03 15.18 4.80
C SER A 345 -3.62 15.47 6.18
N LEU A 346 -3.22 16.59 6.82
CA LEU A 346 -3.83 17.06 8.06
C LEU A 346 -5.30 17.46 7.85
N ALA A 347 -5.61 18.18 6.77
CA ALA A 347 -6.96 18.62 6.45
C ALA A 347 -7.92 17.44 6.23
N GLU A 348 -7.46 16.43 5.48
CA GLU A 348 -8.23 15.21 5.18
C GLU A 348 -8.55 14.41 6.45
N GLU A 349 -7.57 14.21 7.33
CA GLU A 349 -7.77 13.46 8.58
C GLU A 349 -8.72 14.19 9.54
N LEU A 350 -8.64 15.52 9.59
CA LEU A 350 -9.54 16.33 10.41
C LEU A 350 -10.92 16.55 9.77
N GLY A 351 -11.08 16.29 8.46
CA GLY A 351 -12.30 16.54 7.72
C GLY A 351 -12.59 18.02 7.48
N ILE A 352 -11.55 18.83 7.28
CA ILE A 352 -11.62 20.30 7.09
C ILE A 352 -11.05 20.72 5.74
N GLU A 353 -11.36 21.94 5.31
CA GLU A 353 -10.86 22.47 4.03
C GLU A 353 -9.39 22.91 4.13
N VAL A 354 -8.54 22.39 3.25
CA VAL A 354 -7.11 22.76 3.19
C VAL A 354 -6.91 24.25 2.92
N ALA A 355 -7.81 24.90 2.17
CA ALA A 355 -7.71 26.32 1.84
C ALA A 355 -7.83 27.20 3.09
N GLU A 356 -8.69 26.81 4.04
CA GLU A 356 -8.87 27.48 5.32
C GLU A 356 -7.65 27.31 6.22
N LEU A 357 -7.09 26.09 6.30
CA LEU A 357 -5.82 25.83 6.99
C LEU A 357 -4.66 26.64 6.38
N ARG A 358 -4.57 26.72 5.05
CA ARG A 358 -3.48 27.40 4.34
C ARG A 358 -3.56 28.92 4.45
N SER A 359 -4.75 29.49 4.64
CA SER A 359 -4.96 30.94 4.75
C SER A 359 -4.95 31.45 6.19
N LYS A 360 -5.55 30.71 7.13
CA LYS A 360 -5.72 31.13 8.53
C LYS A 360 -4.79 30.41 9.51
N GLY A 361 -4.07 29.39 9.06
CA GLY A 361 -3.02 28.70 9.81
C GLY A 361 -3.48 28.18 11.17
N SER A 362 -2.64 28.41 12.18
CA SER A 362 -2.85 27.91 13.55
C SER A 362 -4.13 28.41 14.22
N GLN A 363 -4.64 29.59 13.83
CA GLN A 363 -5.88 30.14 14.40
C GLN A 363 -7.11 29.32 13.99
N TYR A 364 -7.14 28.83 12.75
CA TYR A 364 -8.22 27.97 12.28
C TYR A 364 -8.17 26.60 12.95
N LEU A 365 -6.98 26.00 13.02
CA LEU A 365 -6.79 24.73 13.74
C LEU A 365 -7.22 24.86 15.20
N LYS A 366 -6.82 25.93 15.90
CA LYS A 366 -7.26 26.20 17.27
C LYS A 366 -8.79 26.25 17.39
N LYS A 367 -9.45 27.08 16.58
CA LYS A 367 -10.92 27.24 16.62
C LYS A 367 -11.65 25.93 16.34
N PHE A 368 -11.18 25.17 15.35
CA PHE A 368 -11.74 23.87 15.03
C PHE A 368 -11.64 22.90 16.21
N ILE A 369 -10.46 22.77 16.82
CA ILE A 369 -10.26 21.90 17.99
C ILE A 369 -11.13 22.33 19.18
N GLU A 370 -11.30 23.64 19.40
CA GLU A 370 -12.16 24.17 20.46
C GLU A 370 -13.64 23.78 20.25
N GLN A 371 -14.10 23.71 19.00
CA GLN A 371 -15.48 23.34 18.64
C GLN A 371 -15.81 21.84 18.76
N ILE A 372 -14.80 20.96 18.79
CA ILE A 372 -15.04 19.51 18.93
C ILE A 372 -15.60 19.20 20.32
N ASP A 373 -16.74 18.53 20.42
CA ASP A 373 -17.34 18.15 21.71
C ASP A 373 -16.56 16.99 22.36
N THR A 374 -15.44 17.31 23.02
CA THR A 374 -14.58 16.38 23.76
C THR A 374 -13.73 17.15 24.78
N SER A 375 -13.26 16.47 25.82
CA SER A 375 -12.33 17.02 26.80
C SER A 375 -10.90 17.12 26.28
N ARG A 376 -10.49 16.26 25.34
CA ARG A 376 -9.14 16.23 24.78
C ARG A 376 -9.10 15.68 23.36
N VAL A 377 -8.23 16.24 22.53
CA VAL A 377 -7.93 15.81 21.18
C VAL A 377 -6.46 15.41 21.12
N VAL A 378 -6.19 14.16 20.74
CA VAL A 378 -4.85 13.62 20.51
C VAL A 378 -4.61 13.53 19.01
N LEU A 379 -3.72 14.38 18.50
CA LEU A 379 -3.32 14.41 17.10
C LEU A 379 -1.97 13.71 16.94
N VAL A 380 -1.97 12.55 16.31
CA VAL A 380 -0.77 11.77 16.03
C VAL A 380 -0.26 12.09 14.63
N VAL A 381 1.00 12.49 14.54
CA VAL A 381 1.74 12.61 13.29
C VAL A 381 2.78 11.48 13.26
N ASP A 382 2.47 10.39 12.57
CA ASP A 382 3.36 9.23 12.45
C ASP A 382 4.24 9.38 11.20
N GLN A 383 5.45 8.82 11.23
CA GLN A 383 6.47 9.00 10.18
C GLN A 383 6.74 10.48 9.85
N PHE A 384 6.96 11.30 10.88
CA PHE A 384 7.18 12.73 10.73
C PHE A 384 8.37 13.08 9.81
N GLU A 385 9.36 12.20 9.72
CA GLU A 385 10.50 12.36 8.82
C GLU A 385 10.11 12.55 7.35
N GLU A 386 8.90 12.13 6.94
CA GLU A 386 8.40 12.33 5.58
C GLU A 386 8.35 13.81 5.18
N VAL A 387 8.15 14.72 6.14
CA VAL A 387 8.18 16.18 5.95
C VAL A 387 9.56 16.68 5.51
N PHE A 388 10.61 15.91 5.75
CA PHE A 388 11.96 16.23 5.31
C PHE A 388 12.36 15.40 4.09
N SER A 389 12.03 14.10 4.06
CA SER A 389 12.57 13.18 3.05
C SER A 389 11.80 13.13 1.73
N LEU A 390 10.51 13.46 1.72
CA LEU A 390 9.66 13.39 0.51
C LEU A 390 9.60 14.72 -0.27
N TYR A 391 10.18 15.77 0.31
CA TYR A 391 10.22 17.10 -0.26
C TYR A 391 11.28 17.21 -1.36
N LYS A 392 10.91 17.89 -2.45
CA LYS A 392 11.87 18.38 -3.45
C LYS A 392 12.11 19.86 -3.18
N ASP A 393 13.36 20.30 -3.37
CA ASP A 393 13.77 21.70 -3.27
C ASP A 393 13.12 22.55 -4.38
N THR A 394 11.85 22.89 -4.20
CA THR A 394 11.15 23.93 -4.95
C THR A 394 10.60 24.94 -3.94
N GLU A 395 10.60 26.22 -4.33
CA GLU A 395 10.13 27.33 -3.48
C GLU A 395 8.70 27.13 -2.97
N GLU A 396 7.81 26.60 -3.81
CA GLU A 396 6.41 26.32 -3.44
C GLU A 396 6.29 25.28 -2.32
N ASN A 397 7.11 24.22 -2.39
CA ASN A 397 7.12 23.17 -1.38
C ASN A 397 7.70 23.67 -0.05
N TYR A 398 8.73 24.53 -0.11
CA TYR A 398 9.29 25.16 1.08
C TYR A 398 8.23 25.96 1.84
N GLN A 399 7.45 26.79 1.12
CA GLN A 399 6.38 27.59 1.71
C GLN A 399 5.25 26.72 2.29
N GLU A 400 4.89 25.61 1.65
CA GLU A 400 3.89 24.68 2.19
C GLU A 400 4.37 24.01 3.49
N ARG A 401 5.63 23.60 3.54
CA ARG A 401 6.25 23.03 4.74
C ARG A 401 6.25 24.04 5.89
N GLU A 402 6.70 25.26 5.62
CA GLU A 402 6.72 26.34 6.62
C GLU A 402 5.32 26.60 7.19
N LYS A 403 4.31 26.71 6.33
CA LYS A 403 2.90 26.87 6.76
C LYS A 403 2.39 25.69 7.59
N PHE A 404 2.80 24.46 7.26
CA PHE A 404 2.46 23.30 8.07
C PHE A 404 3.04 23.40 9.49
N PHE A 405 4.32 23.76 9.61
CA PHE A 405 4.96 23.97 10.92
C PHE A 405 4.32 25.12 11.69
N GLU A 406 4.05 26.24 11.02
CA GLU A 406 3.37 27.39 11.63
C GLU A 406 1.98 27.00 12.15
N CYS A 407 1.21 26.24 11.36
CA CYS A 407 -0.10 25.77 11.74
C CYS A 407 -0.06 24.82 12.95
N LEU A 408 0.75 23.77 12.87
CA LEU A 408 0.83 22.73 13.89
C LEU A 408 1.44 23.26 15.19
N LEU A 409 2.63 23.87 15.12
CA LEU A 409 3.34 24.38 16.29
C LEU A 409 2.69 25.64 16.86
N GLY A 410 2.08 26.47 16.02
CA GLY A 410 1.40 27.69 16.43
C GLY A 410 0.15 27.44 17.28
N ALA A 411 -0.49 26.27 17.13
CA ALA A 411 -1.65 25.86 17.93
C ALA A 411 -1.27 25.25 19.29
N LEU A 412 -0.04 24.74 19.44
CA LEU A 412 0.42 24.09 20.68
C LEU A 412 0.39 25.04 21.88
N GLY A 413 -0.17 24.58 22.99
CA GLY A 413 -0.25 25.35 24.25
C GLY A 413 -1.16 26.59 24.20
N LYS A 414 -1.84 26.85 23.07
CA LYS A 414 -2.75 28.00 22.91
C LYS A 414 -4.23 27.60 22.87
N VAL A 415 -4.53 26.32 22.71
CA VAL A 415 -5.90 25.78 22.79
C VAL A 415 -6.32 25.72 24.25
N ASN A 416 -7.52 26.21 24.57
CA ASN A 416 -8.03 26.29 25.94
C ASN A 416 -7.93 24.94 26.67
N ASN A 417 -7.61 25.00 27.97
CA ASN A 417 -7.52 23.85 28.88
C ASN A 417 -6.60 22.71 28.42
N ASN A 418 -5.55 23.01 27.63
CA ASN A 418 -4.66 21.99 27.03
C ASN A 418 -5.43 20.89 26.29
N LYS A 419 -6.55 21.26 25.63
CA LYS A 419 -7.41 20.32 24.92
C LYS A 419 -6.69 19.63 23.75
N LEU A 420 -5.68 20.26 23.14
CA LEU A 420 -4.88 19.65 22.07
C LEU A 420 -3.59 19.03 22.62
N CYS A 421 -3.36 17.76 22.31
CA CYS A 421 -2.08 17.08 22.47
C CYS A 421 -1.57 16.57 21.13
N VAL A 422 -0.37 16.97 20.72
CA VAL A 422 0.29 16.46 19.51
C VAL A 422 1.32 15.40 19.86
N VAL A 423 1.24 14.25 19.22
CA VAL A 423 2.19 13.14 19.36
C VAL A 423 2.95 12.97 18.05
N LEU A 424 4.25 13.25 18.05
CA LEU A 424 5.12 13.11 16.86
C LEU A 424 5.90 11.81 16.91
N GLY A 425 5.71 10.92 15.94
CA GLY A 425 6.59 9.77 15.69
C GLY A 425 7.68 10.14 14.68
N ILE A 426 8.95 10.18 15.09
CA ILE A 426 10.07 10.55 14.21
C ILE A 426 11.25 9.58 14.36
N ARG A 427 12.03 9.39 13.30
CA ARG A 427 13.32 8.71 13.42
C ARG A 427 14.39 9.59 14.07
N ALA A 428 15.31 8.95 14.79
CA ALA A 428 16.36 9.65 15.55
C ALA A 428 17.37 10.40 14.66
N ASP A 429 17.63 9.91 13.44
CA ASP A 429 18.53 10.54 12.46
C ASP A 429 17.99 11.87 11.91
N PHE A 430 16.69 12.12 12.01
CA PHE A 430 16.07 13.39 11.59
C PHE A 430 16.04 14.46 12.70
N PHE A 431 16.54 14.16 13.91
CA PHE A 431 16.57 15.15 14.99
C PHE A 431 17.41 16.39 14.63
N GLY A 432 18.53 16.19 13.92
CA GLY A 432 19.37 17.31 13.44
C GLY A 432 18.60 18.26 12.52
N LYS A 433 17.73 17.72 11.65
CA LYS A 433 16.84 18.52 10.80
C LYS A 433 15.84 19.34 11.62
N CYS A 434 15.25 18.76 12.66
CA CYS A 434 14.35 19.50 13.56
C CYS A 434 15.01 20.65 14.34
N ALA A 435 16.35 20.73 14.35
CA ALA A 435 17.10 21.80 15.00
C ALA A 435 17.44 22.98 14.08
N GLU A 436 17.12 22.90 12.78
CA GLU A 436 17.25 24.02 11.85
C GLU A 436 16.35 25.20 12.29
N GLN A 437 16.83 26.43 12.10
CA GLN A 437 16.20 27.64 12.65
C GLN A 437 14.77 27.87 12.13
N GLU A 438 14.49 27.39 10.92
CA GLU A 438 13.23 27.51 10.19
C GLU A 438 12.05 26.80 10.89
N TYR A 439 12.30 25.87 11.83
CA TYR A 439 11.25 25.08 12.47
C TYR A 439 10.89 25.56 13.89
N HIS A 440 11.08 26.85 14.16
CA HIS A 440 10.53 27.58 15.32
C HIS A 440 10.68 26.88 16.68
N GLY A 441 11.87 26.31 16.95
CA GLY A 441 12.19 25.70 18.25
C GLY A 441 11.60 24.29 18.47
N LEU A 442 11.24 23.58 17.39
CA LEU A 442 10.79 22.19 17.45
C LEU A 442 11.76 21.28 18.21
N ALA A 443 13.07 21.35 17.94
CA ALA A 443 14.06 20.55 18.66
C ALA A 443 13.99 20.72 20.18
N ARG A 444 13.75 21.93 20.68
CA ARG A 444 13.62 22.20 22.12
C ARG A 444 12.36 21.53 22.69
N LYS A 445 11.23 21.58 21.97
CA LYS A 445 9.99 20.89 22.38
C LYS A 445 10.18 19.37 22.41
N ILE A 446 10.87 18.82 21.40
CA ILE A 446 11.22 17.40 21.33
C ILE A 446 12.07 17.02 22.55
N GLN A 447 13.12 17.78 22.88
CA GLN A 447 13.97 17.49 24.03
C GLN A 447 13.21 17.48 25.37
N GLN A 448 12.24 18.38 25.55
CA GLN A 448 11.47 18.50 26.79
C GLN A 448 10.49 17.35 27.01
N HIS A 449 9.90 16.81 25.93
CA HIS A 449 8.83 15.81 26.00
C HIS A 449 9.13 14.55 25.16
N LEU A 450 10.39 14.11 25.20
CA LEU A 450 10.86 12.93 24.48
C LEU A 450 10.47 11.63 25.17
N ILE A 451 10.03 10.65 24.38
CA ILE A 451 9.98 9.22 24.69
C ILE A 451 10.95 8.54 23.72
N ALA A 452 12.04 7.97 24.23
CA ALA A 452 13.01 7.26 23.41
C ALA A 452 12.63 5.77 23.28
N VAL A 453 12.33 5.34 22.06
CA VAL A 453 12.06 3.94 21.73
C VAL A 453 13.39 3.23 21.47
N THR A 454 13.97 2.73 22.55
CA THR A 454 15.20 1.92 22.54
C THR A 454 14.93 0.49 22.04
N PRO A 455 15.97 -0.24 21.60
CA PRO A 455 15.85 -1.67 21.32
C PRO A 455 15.26 -2.43 22.52
N MET A 456 14.43 -3.43 22.24
CA MET A 456 13.80 -4.23 23.31
C MET A 456 14.87 -5.01 24.09
N ASN A 457 14.75 -5.03 25.42
CA ASN A 457 15.60 -5.87 26.25
C ASN A 457 15.20 -7.35 26.15
N THR A 458 16.01 -8.23 26.75
CA THR A 458 15.78 -9.69 26.70
C THR A 458 14.40 -10.10 27.20
N ASP A 459 13.89 -9.49 28.28
CA ASP A 459 12.62 -9.89 28.87
C ASP A 459 11.43 -9.33 28.09
N GLU A 460 11.54 -8.11 27.57
CA GLU A 460 10.58 -7.54 26.62
C GLU A 460 10.46 -8.42 25.36
N LEU A 461 11.58 -8.87 24.80
CA LEU A 461 11.60 -9.78 23.64
C LEU A 461 10.96 -11.14 23.96
N LYS A 462 11.30 -11.75 25.10
CA LYS A 462 10.67 -13.00 25.55
C LYS A 462 9.15 -12.85 25.64
N GLN A 463 8.67 -11.75 26.21
CA GLN A 463 7.24 -11.49 26.33
C GLN A 463 6.58 -11.33 24.96
N ALA A 464 7.20 -10.56 24.06
CA ALA A 464 6.72 -10.35 22.69
C ALA A 464 6.71 -11.64 21.85
N ILE A 465 7.56 -12.62 22.17
CA ILE A 465 7.60 -13.93 21.52
C ILE A 465 6.59 -14.90 22.15
N GLU A 466 6.57 -15.03 23.47
CA GLU A 466 5.85 -16.14 24.12
C GLU A 466 4.38 -15.85 24.39
N LYS A 467 4.05 -14.65 24.90
CA LYS A 467 2.70 -14.31 25.35
C LYS A 467 1.66 -14.37 24.22
N PRO A 468 1.91 -13.83 23.01
CA PRO A 468 0.93 -13.90 21.94
C PRO A 468 0.59 -15.35 21.52
N ALA A 469 1.59 -16.22 21.44
CA ALA A 469 1.38 -17.65 21.17
C ALA A 469 0.60 -18.35 22.29
N ARG A 470 0.98 -18.10 23.57
CA ARG A 470 0.31 -18.72 24.73
C ARG A 470 -1.17 -18.38 24.80
N GLN A 471 -1.55 -17.15 24.46
CA GLN A 471 -2.96 -16.72 24.44
C GLN A 471 -3.84 -17.54 23.50
N LEU A 472 -3.24 -18.14 22.46
CA LEU A 472 -3.91 -19.02 21.50
C LEU A 472 -3.69 -20.51 21.78
N GLY A 473 -3.11 -20.82 22.95
CA GLY A 473 -2.84 -22.18 23.40
C GLY A 473 -1.61 -22.83 22.78
N TYR A 474 -0.70 -22.05 22.20
CA TYR A 474 0.59 -22.54 21.70
C TYR A 474 1.65 -22.48 22.80
N LYS A 475 2.57 -23.44 22.78
CA LYS A 475 3.81 -23.39 23.56
C LYS A 475 4.97 -23.02 22.63
N VAL A 476 5.95 -22.30 23.15
CA VAL A 476 7.19 -21.96 22.45
C VAL A 476 8.33 -22.66 23.18
N GLU A 477 9.18 -23.36 22.44
CA GLU A 477 10.36 -24.01 23.02
C GLU A 477 11.32 -22.97 23.63
N GLU A 478 11.79 -23.19 24.85
CA GLU A 478 12.69 -22.24 25.54
C GLU A 478 13.99 -21.98 24.74
N ARG A 479 14.53 -23.03 24.09
CA ARG A 479 15.71 -22.91 23.22
C ARG A 479 15.44 -22.03 22.00
N LEU A 480 14.23 -22.08 21.44
CA LEU A 480 13.81 -21.22 20.34
C LEU A 480 13.76 -19.76 20.81
N VAL A 481 13.19 -19.49 21.98
CA VAL A 481 13.11 -18.13 22.53
C VAL A 481 14.51 -17.55 22.74
N LYS A 482 15.42 -18.31 23.36
CA LYS A 482 16.83 -17.89 23.54
C LYS A 482 17.48 -17.57 22.20
N LYS A 483 17.33 -18.45 21.21
CA LYS A 483 17.91 -18.27 19.88
C LYS A 483 17.36 -17.03 19.15
N LEU A 484 16.04 -16.79 19.20
CA LEU A 484 15.43 -15.61 18.59
C LEU A 484 15.87 -14.32 19.28
N VAL A 485 16.00 -14.32 20.62
CA VAL A 485 16.51 -13.17 21.36
C VAL A 485 17.95 -12.85 20.96
N GLU A 486 18.83 -13.86 20.92
CA GLU A 486 20.23 -13.70 20.51
C GLU A 486 20.33 -13.13 19.09
N ASP A 487 19.54 -13.67 18.15
CA ASP A 487 19.55 -13.23 16.76
C ASP A 487 19.06 -11.77 16.60
N VAL A 488 18.16 -11.30 17.46
CA VAL A 488 17.67 -9.91 17.46
C VAL A 488 18.67 -8.97 18.12
N GLN A 489 19.26 -9.35 19.25
CA GLN A 489 20.18 -8.49 20.00
C GLN A 489 21.47 -8.18 19.25
N ASN A 490 21.94 -9.13 18.45
CA ASN A 490 23.10 -8.92 17.58
C ASN A 490 22.79 -7.97 16.40
N GLU A 491 21.54 -7.57 16.20
CA GLU A 491 21.07 -6.88 15.00
C GLU A 491 20.08 -5.74 15.29
N PRO A 492 20.57 -4.50 15.51
CA PRO A 492 19.71 -3.35 15.75
C PRO A 492 18.71 -3.09 14.60
N GLY A 493 17.41 -2.97 14.93
CA GLY A 493 16.33 -2.73 13.97
C GLY A 493 15.69 -3.99 13.37
N SER A 494 15.94 -5.16 13.96
CA SER A 494 15.46 -6.46 13.48
C SER A 494 14.09 -6.90 14.01
N LEU A 495 13.38 -6.09 14.82
CA LEU A 495 12.03 -6.45 15.32
C LEU A 495 11.04 -6.84 14.21
N PRO A 496 11.00 -6.17 13.05
CA PRO A 496 10.12 -6.57 11.96
C PRO A 496 10.54 -7.92 11.37
N LEU A 497 11.83 -8.26 11.40
CA LEU A 497 12.32 -9.58 10.99
C LEU A 497 11.98 -10.65 12.01
N LEU A 498 12.03 -10.34 13.30
CA LEU A 498 11.52 -11.23 14.35
C LEU A 498 10.05 -11.56 14.10
N GLN A 499 9.21 -10.54 13.88
CA GLN A 499 7.79 -10.73 13.59
C GLN A 499 7.56 -11.54 12.32
N TYR A 500 8.36 -11.31 11.27
CA TYR A 500 8.33 -12.12 10.05
C TYR A 500 8.73 -13.58 10.29
N ALA A 501 9.83 -13.82 11.00
CA ALA A 501 10.27 -15.17 11.36
C ALA A 501 9.21 -15.92 12.20
N LEU A 502 8.59 -15.24 13.16
CA LEU A 502 7.51 -15.80 13.98
C LEU A 502 6.24 -16.07 13.15
N GLN A 503 5.91 -15.18 12.21
CA GLN A 503 4.80 -15.40 11.28
C GLN A 503 5.07 -16.63 10.42
N GLU A 504 6.25 -16.79 9.81
CA GLU A 504 6.59 -17.96 8.99
C GLU A 504 6.64 -19.25 9.81
N LEU A 505 7.16 -19.19 11.03
CA LEU A 505 7.10 -20.29 11.99
C LEU A 505 5.67 -20.71 12.31
N TRP A 506 4.77 -19.74 12.46
CA TRP A 506 3.36 -19.99 12.73
C TRP A 506 2.64 -20.70 11.58
N LYS A 507 3.08 -20.46 10.32
CA LYS A 507 2.52 -21.14 9.15
C LYS A 507 2.90 -22.62 9.07
N GLN A 508 3.96 -23.03 9.75
CA GLN A 508 4.42 -24.41 9.69
C GLN A 508 3.44 -25.34 10.42
N PRO A 509 3.14 -26.53 9.86
CA PRO A 509 2.32 -27.53 10.53
C PRO A 509 3.03 -27.96 11.82
N THR A 510 2.52 -27.50 12.95
CA THR A 510 3.06 -27.79 14.28
C THR A 510 1.91 -28.19 15.21
N ASN A 511 2.15 -29.15 16.10
CA ASN A 511 1.17 -29.57 17.13
C ASN A 511 1.08 -28.53 18.26
N LYS A 512 0.73 -27.28 17.90
CA LYS A 512 0.72 -26.11 18.79
C LYS A 512 2.02 -25.87 19.56
N PHE A 513 3.15 -26.25 18.96
CA PHE A 513 4.45 -26.14 19.58
C PHE A 513 5.48 -25.62 18.59
N LEU A 514 5.95 -24.38 18.82
CA LEU A 514 6.98 -23.76 18.00
C LEU A 514 8.36 -24.22 18.48
N THR A 515 9.16 -24.78 17.57
CA THR A 515 10.43 -25.46 17.91
C THR A 515 11.63 -24.80 17.24
N VAL A 516 12.80 -24.95 17.87
CA VAL A 516 14.08 -24.47 17.33
C VAL A 516 14.46 -25.21 16.04
N ASN A 517 14.06 -26.47 15.91
CA ASN A 517 14.32 -27.26 14.71
C ASN A 517 13.55 -26.72 13.50
N ALA A 518 12.26 -26.40 13.67
CA ALA A 518 11.47 -25.77 12.60
C ALA A 518 12.09 -24.43 12.18
N TYR A 519 12.52 -23.64 13.16
CA TYR A 519 13.19 -22.36 12.93
C TYR A 519 14.50 -22.48 12.15
N ASN A 520 15.38 -23.40 12.55
CA ASN A 520 16.64 -23.64 11.85
C ASN A 520 16.43 -24.12 10.41
N LYS A 521 15.41 -24.96 10.17
CA LYS A 521 15.03 -25.40 8.81
C LYS A 521 14.47 -24.26 7.96
N LEU A 522 13.69 -23.35 8.56
CA LEU A 522 13.17 -22.18 7.85
C LEU A 522 14.29 -21.25 7.38
N GLY A 523 15.26 -20.96 8.25
CA GLY A 523 16.35 -20.02 7.96
C GLY A 523 17.62 -20.63 7.38
N ASP A 524 17.63 -21.92 7.02
CA ASP A 524 18.83 -22.68 6.62
C ASP A 524 20.02 -22.49 7.59
N CYS A 525 19.72 -22.50 8.89
CA CYS A 525 20.67 -22.25 9.99
C CYS A 525 21.37 -20.88 9.96
N LYS A 526 20.92 -19.92 9.13
CA LYS A 526 21.43 -18.53 9.09
C LYS A 526 20.64 -17.57 9.99
N GLY A 527 19.78 -18.10 10.85
CA GLY A 527 18.99 -17.32 11.80
C GLY A 527 17.89 -16.48 11.15
N ILE A 528 17.47 -15.41 11.83
CA ILE A 528 16.33 -14.56 11.43
C ILE A 528 16.54 -13.96 10.03
N LYS A 529 17.78 -13.56 9.70
CA LYS A 529 18.13 -12.99 8.39
C LYS A 529 17.96 -13.99 7.25
N GLY A 530 18.31 -15.25 7.52
CA GLY A 530 18.22 -16.34 6.54
C GLY A 530 16.79 -16.57 6.06
N ILE A 531 15.80 -16.41 6.94
CA ILE A 531 14.39 -16.61 6.61
C ILE A 531 13.93 -15.59 5.56
N LEU A 532 14.22 -14.30 5.77
CA LEU A 532 13.87 -13.26 4.79
C LEU A 532 14.62 -13.46 3.48
N GLU A 533 15.92 -13.73 3.54
CA GLU A 533 16.74 -13.94 2.35
C GLU A 533 16.25 -15.14 1.53
N LYS A 534 15.91 -16.26 2.20
CA LYS A 534 15.36 -17.45 1.55
C LYS A 534 14.04 -17.16 0.85
N HIS A 535 13.12 -16.47 1.51
CA HIS A 535 11.85 -16.05 0.91
C HIS A 535 12.07 -15.14 -0.31
N ALA A 536 12.89 -14.09 -0.16
CA ALA A 536 13.20 -13.18 -1.25
C ALA A 536 13.83 -13.92 -2.44
N ASN A 537 14.73 -14.87 -2.18
CA ASN A 537 15.32 -15.72 -3.21
C ASN A 537 14.29 -16.64 -3.85
N GLN A 538 13.41 -17.30 -3.09
CA GLN A 538 12.38 -18.19 -3.65
C GLN A 538 11.44 -17.45 -4.61
N VAL A 539 10.95 -16.27 -4.20
CA VAL A 539 10.10 -15.43 -5.06
C VAL A 539 10.87 -14.98 -6.29
N TYR A 540 12.11 -14.54 -6.14
CA TYR A 540 12.95 -14.13 -7.26
C TYR A 540 13.23 -15.29 -8.23
N GLU A 541 13.53 -16.48 -7.72
CA GLU A 541 13.80 -17.66 -8.55
C GLU A 541 12.56 -18.22 -9.24
N SER A 542 11.36 -17.98 -8.70
CA SER A 542 10.09 -18.36 -9.35
C SER A 542 9.73 -17.53 -10.58
N LEU A 543 10.38 -16.37 -10.77
CA LEU A 543 10.19 -15.54 -11.95
C LEU A 543 10.93 -16.14 -13.15
N ASP A 544 10.44 -15.88 -14.36
CA ASP A 544 11.15 -16.19 -15.59
C ASP A 544 12.35 -15.24 -15.80
N GLN A 545 13.17 -15.48 -16.83
CA GLN A 545 14.40 -14.71 -17.06
C GLN A 545 14.12 -13.21 -17.23
N HIS A 546 13.07 -12.85 -17.95
CA HIS A 546 12.64 -11.45 -18.12
C HIS A 546 12.10 -10.86 -16.80
N GLY A 547 11.28 -11.62 -16.07
CA GLY A 547 10.78 -11.23 -14.76
C GLY A 547 11.89 -10.98 -13.74
N LYS A 548 12.97 -11.77 -13.76
CA LYS A 548 14.17 -11.58 -12.91
C LYS A 548 14.89 -10.26 -13.19
N GLU A 549 15.01 -9.86 -14.45
CA GLU A 549 15.61 -8.57 -14.84
C GLU A 549 14.71 -7.40 -14.42
N ILE A 550 13.41 -7.51 -14.67
CA ILE A 550 12.41 -6.51 -14.26
C ILE A 550 12.41 -6.35 -12.74
N ALA A 551 12.41 -7.45 -11.98
CA ALA A 551 12.45 -7.42 -10.52
C ALA A 551 13.72 -6.72 -10.01
N LYS A 552 14.88 -6.99 -10.60
CA LYS A 552 16.14 -6.30 -10.27
C LYS A 552 16.02 -4.78 -10.49
N ILE A 553 15.45 -4.35 -11.62
CA ILE A 553 15.24 -2.92 -11.92
C ILE A 553 14.29 -2.29 -10.89
N ILE A 554 13.17 -2.95 -10.58
CA ILE A 554 12.21 -2.48 -9.58
C ILE A 554 12.91 -2.30 -8.24
N PHE A 555 13.62 -3.32 -7.75
CA PHE A 555 14.27 -3.24 -6.44
C PHE A 555 15.31 -2.13 -6.35
N ILE A 556 16.12 -1.92 -7.39
CA ILE A 556 17.08 -0.80 -7.42
C ILE A 556 16.34 0.54 -7.38
N ARG A 557 15.25 0.70 -8.14
CA ARG A 557 14.47 1.96 -8.17
C ARG A 557 13.73 2.24 -6.87
N LEU A 558 13.37 1.20 -6.11
CA LEU A 558 12.75 1.33 -4.79
C LEU A 558 13.76 1.59 -3.66
N THR A 559 15.02 1.90 -4.00
CA THR A 559 16.07 2.29 -3.04
C THR A 559 16.69 3.63 -3.43
N ARG A 560 17.17 4.37 -2.42
CA ARG A 560 17.96 5.59 -2.61
C ARG A 560 19.25 5.54 -1.79
N PRO A 561 20.33 6.18 -2.26
CA PRO A 561 21.47 6.48 -1.42
C PRO A 561 20.99 7.36 -0.25
N GLY A 562 21.34 7.03 0.99
CA GLY A 562 21.13 7.94 2.12
C GLY A 562 22.33 8.87 2.32
N ASP A 563 22.07 10.05 2.90
CA ASP A 563 23.07 11.09 3.22
C ASP A 563 24.00 10.65 4.37
N GLY A 564 24.83 9.63 4.13
CA GLY A 564 25.77 9.07 5.09
C GLY A 564 25.22 7.97 6.02
N THR A 565 23.93 7.65 5.94
CA THR A 565 23.25 6.65 6.80
C THR A 565 23.03 5.27 6.15
N GLY A 566 23.58 5.05 4.95
CA GLY A 566 23.40 3.83 4.15
C GLY A 566 22.21 3.91 3.18
N GLU A 567 21.97 2.86 2.38
CA GLU A 567 20.85 2.83 1.44
C GLU A 567 19.49 2.77 2.17
N THR A 568 18.53 3.58 1.73
CA THR A 568 17.18 3.69 2.30
C THR A 568 16.11 3.32 1.28
N ARG A 569 14.89 3.04 1.75
CA ARG A 569 13.75 2.75 0.87
C ARG A 569 13.26 4.03 0.17
N SER A 570 12.80 3.89 -1.07
CA SER A 570 12.24 4.97 -1.88
C SER A 570 10.87 4.59 -2.41
N LYS A 571 9.92 5.50 -2.25
CA LYS A 571 8.59 5.41 -2.86
C LYS A 571 8.65 5.83 -4.32
N VAL A 572 8.13 5.01 -5.23
CA VAL A 572 8.09 5.30 -6.67
C VAL A 572 6.68 5.07 -7.21
N SER A 573 6.17 5.97 -8.05
CA SER A 573 4.87 5.76 -8.67
C SER A 573 4.88 4.54 -9.59
N LYS A 574 3.81 3.75 -9.53
CA LYS A 574 3.66 2.56 -10.38
C LYS A 574 3.76 2.94 -11.86
N GLU A 575 3.15 4.05 -12.27
CA GLU A 575 3.28 4.56 -13.64
C GLU A 575 4.72 4.81 -14.07
N LYS A 576 5.59 5.33 -13.19
CA LYS A 576 7.01 5.53 -13.51
C LYS A 576 7.75 4.22 -13.67
N LEU A 577 7.35 3.18 -12.95
CA LEU A 577 7.88 1.83 -13.15
C LEU A 577 7.41 1.26 -14.49
N LEU A 578 6.12 1.41 -14.82
CA LEU A 578 5.51 0.93 -16.07
C LEU A 578 6.07 1.62 -17.33
N LYS A 579 6.49 2.89 -17.22
CA LYS A 579 7.08 3.66 -18.33
C LYS A 579 8.58 3.34 -18.57
N ALA A 580 9.12 2.28 -17.96
CA ALA A 580 10.47 1.84 -18.26
C ALA A 580 10.53 1.33 -19.72
N LYS A 581 11.19 2.09 -20.60
CA LYS A 581 11.24 1.89 -22.07
C LYS A 581 11.66 0.48 -22.54
N SER A 582 12.24 -0.33 -21.65
CA SER A 582 12.86 -1.62 -21.99
C SER A 582 11.92 -2.83 -21.94
N TYR A 583 10.72 -2.71 -21.35
CA TYR A 583 9.79 -3.84 -21.21
C TYR A 583 8.33 -3.42 -21.39
N PHE A 584 7.46 -4.38 -21.71
CA PHE A 584 6.01 -4.14 -21.82
C PHE A 584 5.39 -3.84 -20.44
N PRO A 585 4.51 -2.84 -20.31
CA PRO A 585 3.86 -2.50 -19.05
C PRO A 585 3.16 -3.69 -18.37
N GLU A 586 2.59 -4.61 -19.16
CA GLU A 586 1.90 -5.80 -18.67
C GLU A 586 2.85 -6.74 -17.92
N GLN A 587 4.07 -6.95 -18.43
CA GLN A 587 5.09 -7.78 -17.80
C GLN A 587 5.58 -7.15 -16.49
N ILE A 588 5.80 -5.83 -16.49
CA ILE A 588 6.19 -5.09 -15.30
C ILE A 588 5.08 -5.19 -14.23
N ASN A 589 3.81 -5.06 -14.62
CA ASN A 589 2.70 -5.17 -13.69
C ASN A 589 2.56 -6.58 -13.11
N GLN A 590 2.75 -7.64 -13.90
CA GLN A 590 2.75 -9.02 -13.41
C GLN A 590 3.84 -9.26 -12.36
N VAL A 591 5.05 -8.73 -12.58
CA VAL A 591 6.14 -8.83 -11.59
C VAL A 591 5.81 -8.04 -10.34
N ILE A 592 5.29 -6.82 -10.46
CA ILE A 592 4.83 -6.01 -9.31
C ILE A 592 3.76 -6.76 -8.51
N GLU A 593 2.74 -7.32 -9.16
CA GLU A 593 1.70 -8.09 -8.49
C GLU A 593 2.27 -9.32 -7.79
N THR A 594 3.18 -10.06 -8.42
CA THR A 594 3.85 -11.21 -7.81
C THR A 594 4.68 -10.81 -6.59
N LEU A 595 5.46 -9.74 -6.67
CA LEU A 595 6.26 -9.23 -5.54
C LEU A 595 5.37 -8.71 -4.41
N ALA A 596 4.22 -8.10 -4.73
CA ALA A 596 3.27 -7.58 -3.75
C ALA A 596 2.51 -8.70 -3.03
N ILE A 597 2.02 -9.71 -3.76
CA ILE A 597 1.35 -10.90 -3.20
C ILE A 597 2.28 -11.63 -2.22
N ASN A 598 3.57 -11.65 -2.51
CA ASN A 598 4.60 -12.27 -1.67
C ASN A 598 5.20 -11.31 -0.62
N ASN A 599 4.60 -10.14 -0.39
CA ASN A 599 5.01 -9.17 0.63
C ASN A 599 6.47 -8.68 0.52
N LEU A 600 7.06 -8.66 -0.67
CA LEU A 600 8.38 -8.04 -0.89
C LEU A 600 8.28 -6.54 -1.17
N ILE A 601 7.15 -6.12 -1.74
CA ILE A 601 6.80 -4.72 -1.97
C ILE A 601 5.39 -4.42 -1.44
N ILE A 602 5.12 -3.15 -1.16
CA ILE A 602 3.82 -2.62 -0.76
C ILE A 602 3.33 -1.66 -1.85
N ILE A 603 2.05 -1.76 -2.20
CA ILE A 603 1.37 -0.83 -3.10
C ILE A 603 0.40 0.00 -2.26
N SER A 604 0.61 1.31 -2.20
CA SER A 604 -0.28 2.28 -1.54
C SER A 604 -0.91 3.21 -2.58
N GLN A 605 -2.03 3.84 -2.22
CA GLN A 605 -2.60 4.93 -3.01
C GLN A 605 -2.23 6.25 -2.33
N GLU A 606 -1.47 7.09 -3.03
CA GLU A 606 -1.05 8.41 -2.55
C GLU A 606 -1.32 9.47 -3.62
N ILE A 607 -1.64 10.69 -3.21
CA ILE A 607 -1.78 11.83 -4.13
C ILE A 607 -0.36 12.32 -4.44
N LEU A 608 0.08 12.18 -5.69
CA LEU A 608 1.44 12.53 -6.09
C LEU A 608 1.57 13.88 -6.80
N ASP A 609 0.46 14.45 -7.27
CA ASP A 609 0.39 15.69 -8.06
C ASP A 609 -0.82 16.54 -7.62
N ASP A 610 -0.57 17.82 -7.31
CA ASP A 610 -1.55 18.73 -6.69
C ASP A 610 -2.67 19.16 -7.64
N ASN A 611 -2.41 19.09 -8.95
CA ASN A 611 -3.30 19.62 -9.96
C ASN A 611 -4.45 18.68 -10.33
N THR A 612 -4.31 17.37 -10.07
CA THR A 612 -5.30 16.38 -10.55
C THR A 612 -6.17 15.79 -9.45
N LYS A 613 -5.83 15.94 -8.15
CA LYS A 613 -6.48 15.22 -7.02
C LYS A 613 -6.55 13.69 -7.22
N ASP A 614 -5.87 13.15 -8.22
CA ASP A 614 -5.92 11.75 -8.56
C ASP A 614 -5.02 10.97 -7.60
N LYS A 615 -5.60 9.94 -6.98
CA LYS A 615 -4.84 8.98 -6.19
C LYS A 615 -4.01 8.13 -7.15
N VAL A 616 -2.69 8.22 -7.04
CA VAL A 616 -1.76 7.44 -7.85
C VAL A 616 -1.30 6.23 -7.04
N GLU A 617 -1.20 5.07 -7.70
CA GLU A 617 -0.59 3.89 -7.09
C GLU A 617 0.92 4.11 -6.93
N VAL A 618 1.40 3.96 -5.70
CA VAL A 618 2.81 4.07 -5.31
C VAL A 618 3.31 2.72 -4.86
N VAL A 619 4.50 2.37 -5.30
CA VAL A 619 5.19 1.13 -4.95
C VAL A 619 6.35 1.46 -4.01
N ASN A 620 6.53 0.67 -2.96
CA ASN A 620 7.61 0.78 -1.99
C ASN A 620 8.11 -0.62 -1.60
N LEU A 621 9.33 -0.72 -1.07
CA LEU A 621 9.78 -1.93 -0.38
C LEU A 621 8.91 -2.19 0.85
N SER A 622 8.59 -3.47 1.11
CA SER A 622 7.89 -3.83 2.34
C SER A 622 8.70 -3.49 3.59
N HIS A 623 10.03 -3.66 3.53
CA HIS A 623 10.90 -3.36 4.66
C HIS A 623 12.34 -3.05 4.25
N GLU A 624 13.02 -2.14 4.96
CA GLU A 624 14.45 -1.83 4.78
C GLU A 624 15.36 -3.04 5.08
N ALA A 625 14.84 -4.04 5.79
CA ALA A 625 15.56 -5.27 6.06
C ALA A 625 15.94 -6.05 4.79
N LEU A 626 15.15 -5.91 3.71
CA LEU A 626 15.50 -6.47 2.40
C LEU A 626 16.80 -5.84 1.87
N ILE A 627 16.97 -4.53 2.04
CA ILE A 627 18.18 -3.80 1.63
C ILE A 627 19.40 -4.32 2.42
N ARG A 628 19.25 -4.55 3.73
CA ARG A 628 20.36 -4.93 4.61
C ARG A 628 20.75 -6.40 4.54
N HIS A 629 19.79 -7.30 4.34
CA HIS A 629 20.01 -8.74 4.54
C HIS A 629 19.90 -9.57 3.28
N TRP A 630 19.27 -9.07 2.22
CA TRP A 630 19.24 -9.81 0.96
C TRP A 630 20.55 -9.62 0.19
N SER A 631 21.38 -10.67 0.10
CA SER A 631 22.70 -10.60 -0.54
C SER A 631 22.63 -10.17 -2.01
N LYS A 632 21.64 -10.67 -2.77
CA LYS A 632 21.47 -10.30 -4.18
C LYS A 632 21.20 -8.81 -4.36
N LEU A 633 20.26 -8.26 -3.58
CA LEU A 633 19.95 -6.83 -3.63
C LEU A 633 21.17 -5.97 -3.26
N ARG A 634 21.88 -6.31 -2.18
CA ARG A 634 23.12 -5.61 -1.82
C ARG A 634 24.16 -5.66 -2.93
N GLY A 635 24.33 -6.80 -3.59
CA GLY A 635 25.22 -6.92 -4.75
C GLY A 635 24.79 -5.98 -5.88
N TRP A 636 23.50 -5.91 -6.18
CA TRP A 636 22.96 -5.01 -7.21
C TRP A 636 23.13 -3.53 -6.84
N LEU A 637 22.92 -3.15 -5.58
CA LEU A 637 23.11 -1.77 -5.12
C LEU A 637 24.58 -1.39 -5.10
N TYR A 638 25.46 -2.28 -4.66
CA TYR A 638 26.90 -2.06 -4.65
C TYR A 638 27.44 -1.78 -6.07
N ILE A 639 27.04 -2.58 -7.05
CA ILE A 639 27.45 -2.40 -8.46
C ILE A 639 26.94 -1.05 -9.01
N ASN A 640 25.75 -0.61 -8.59
CA ASN A 640 25.12 0.60 -9.11
C ASN A 640 25.35 1.86 -8.27
N ARG A 641 26.10 1.79 -7.17
CA ARG A 641 26.26 2.92 -6.25
C ARG A 641 26.84 4.17 -6.92
N ASN A 642 27.92 3.99 -7.69
CA ASN A 642 28.53 5.09 -8.44
C ASN A 642 27.60 5.62 -9.53
N ASN A 643 26.82 4.74 -10.17
CA ASN A 643 25.87 5.09 -11.22
C ASN A 643 24.68 5.88 -10.66
N SER A 644 24.17 5.51 -9.48
CA SER A 644 23.11 6.27 -8.80
C SER A 644 23.57 7.67 -8.41
N LYS A 645 24.82 7.83 -7.97
CA LYS A 645 25.40 9.15 -7.67
C LYS A 645 25.55 9.99 -8.95
N LEU A 646 26.13 9.42 -10.01
CA LEU A 646 26.28 10.11 -11.30
C LEU A 646 24.91 10.55 -11.86
N LYS A 647 23.87 9.73 -11.70
CA LYS A 647 22.50 10.11 -12.03
C LYS A 647 22.04 11.36 -11.26
N GLU A 648 22.25 11.40 -9.95
CA GLU A 648 21.87 12.55 -9.12
C GLU A 648 22.62 13.82 -9.55
N ASP A 649 23.93 13.70 -9.81
CA ASP A 649 24.77 14.81 -10.28
C ASP A 649 24.25 15.37 -11.63
N ILE A 650 23.90 14.51 -12.59
CA ILE A 650 23.31 14.90 -13.89
C ILE A 650 21.95 15.59 -13.68
N GLU A 651 21.08 15.04 -12.83
CA GLU A 651 19.76 15.62 -12.57
C GLU A 651 19.84 16.97 -11.83
N GLU A 652 20.84 17.16 -10.97
CA GLU A 652 21.11 18.43 -10.31
C GLU A 652 21.64 19.48 -11.30
N ALA A 653 22.59 19.11 -12.17
CA ALA A 653 23.09 19.99 -13.22
C ALA A 653 21.96 20.45 -14.17
N ALA A 654 21.09 19.51 -14.56
CA ALA A 654 19.93 19.83 -15.40
C ALA A 654 18.96 20.80 -14.74
N LYS A 655 18.75 20.70 -13.41
CA LYS A 655 17.94 21.67 -12.66
C LYS A 655 18.58 23.06 -12.65
N LYS A 656 19.89 23.14 -12.40
CA LYS A 656 20.65 24.40 -12.42
C LYS A 656 20.53 25.08 -13.78
N TRP A 657 20.75 24.32 -14.86
CA TRP A 657 20.56 24.79 -16.23
C TRP A 657 19.13 25.30 -16.49
N LYS A 658 18.11 24.53 -16.09
CA LYS A 658 16.70 24.90 -16.30
C LYS A 658 16.32 26.18 -15.54
N SER A 659 16.84 26.39 -14.34
CA SER A 659 16.56 27.58 -13.52
C SER A 659 17.12 28.88 -14.11
N ARG A 660 18.13 28.79 -14.98
CA ARG A 660 18.83 29.93 -15.60
C ARG A 660 18.45 30.16 -17.07
N ARG A 661 17.45 29.44 -17.58
CA ARG A 661 17.04 29.45 -19.01
C ARG A 661 16.42 30.79 -19.48
N THR A 662 16.25 31.77 -18.60
CA THR A 662 15.77 33.12 -18.97
C THR A 662 16.82 33.95 -19.70
N ASP A 663 18.11 33.68 -19.50
CA ASP A 663 19.23 34.34 -20.19
C ASP A 663 19.98 33.31 -21.06
N ILE A 664 19.91 33.47 -22.39
CA ILE A 664 20.32 32.44 -23.37
C ILE A 664 21.85 32.20 -23.37
N GLU A 665 22.65 33.23 -23.07
CA GLU A 665 24.12 33.12 -23.04
C GLU A 665 24.60 32.43 -21.76
N ASP A 666 24.11 32.84 -20.58
CA ASP A 666 24.47 32.26 -19.29
C ASP A 666 24.08 30.77 -19.20
N ALA A 667 22.99 30.35 -19.84
CA ALA A 667 22.56 28.96 -19.84
C ALA A 667 23.54 28.01 -20.57
N LYS A 668 24.36 28.51 -21.51
CA LYS A 668 25.32 27.68 -22.27
C LYS A 668 26.53 27.27 -21.44
N ASP A 669 26.85 28.01 -20.37
CA ASP A 669 27.99 27.71 -19.50
C ASP A 669 27.72 26.58 -18.50
N TYR A 670 26.45 26.24 -18.28
CA TYR A 670 26.05 25.12 -17.44
C TYR A 670 25.90 23.80 -18.20
N LEU A 671 25.98 23.82 -19.54
CA LEU A 671 25.93 22.62 -20.36
C LEU A 671 27.18 21.76 -20.13
N TYR A 672 27.01 20.45 -20.09
CA TYR A 672 28.15 19.53 -19.97
C TYR A 672 29.00 19.59 -21.24
N ARG A 673 30.33 19.56 -21.06
CA ARG A 673 31.33 19.61 -22.14
C ARG A 673 32.34 18.48 -21.94
N GLY A 674 33.10 18.14 -22.97
CA GLY A 674 34.20 17.18 -22.89
C GLY A 674 33.84 15.89 -22.12
N LYS A 675 34.57 15.65 -21.03
CA LYS A 675 34.49 14.41 -20.26
C LYS A 675 33.16 14.25 -19.53
N GLU A 676 32.58 15.32 -18.99
CA GLU A 676 31.30 15.28 -18.29
C GLU A 676 30.15 14.85 -19.23
N LEU A 677 30.19 15.30 -20.49
CA LEU A 677 29.20 14.90 -21.49
C LEU A 677 29.39 13.44 -21.91
N GLU A 678 30.63 12.99 -22.15
CA GLU A 678 30.93 11.59 -22.49
C GLU A 678 30.53 10.61 -21.38
N GLU A 679 30.76 10.98 -20.12
CA GLU A 679 30.33 10.20 -18.96
C GLU A 679 28.80 10.12 -18.87
N ALA A 680 28.09 11.22 -19.16
CA ALA A 680 26.62 11.25 -19.19
C ALA A 680 26.02 10.45 -20.37
N GLU A 681 26.64 10.49 -21.55
CA GLU A 681 26.25 9.68 -22.73
C GLU A 681 26.43 8.19 -22.44
N THR A 682 27.61 7.81 -21.92
CA THR A 682 27.90 6.43 -21.52
C THR A 682 26.92 5.93 -20.46
N PHE A 683 26.53 6.81 -19.54
CA PHE A 683 25.53 6.50 -18.52
C PHE A 683 24.16 6.20 -19.13
N ILE A 684 23.68 7.02 -20.06
CA ILE A 684 22.39 6.79 -20.74
C ILE A 684 22.42 5.44 -21.45
N ASP A 685 23.48 5.16 -22.20
CA ASP A 685 23.58 3.94 -23.02
C ASP A 685 23.65 2.67 -22.16
N ARG A 686 24.46 2.68 -21.09
CA ARG A 686 24.72 1.47 -20.29
C ARG A 686 23.78 1.28 -19.12
N PHE A 687 23.25 2.36 -18.56
CA PHE A 687 22.50 2.32 -17.29
C PHE A 687 21.12 2.98 -17.38
N GLY A 688 20.80 3.70 -18.46
CA GLY A 688 19.53 4.41 -18.62
C GLY A 688 18.28 3.52 -18.52
N TYR A 689 18.41 2.21 -18.82
CA TYR A 689 17.32 1.25 -18.63
C TYR A 689 17.03 0.95 -17.14
N ILE A 690 18.07 0.83 -16.33
CA ILE A 690 17.94 0.57 -14.88
C ILE A 690 17.59 1.87 -14.14
N LEU A 691 18.37 2.92 -14.41
CA LEU A 691 18.35 4.21 -13.74
C LEU A 691 17.98 5.32 -14.74
N PRO A 692 16.69 5.44 -15.11
CA PRO A 692 16.27 6.44 -16.09
C PRO A 692 16.44 7.85 -15.51
N LEU A 693 16.96 8.75 -16.33
CA LEU A 693 17.04 10.18 -16.06
C LEU A 693 15.66 10.84 -16.19
N THR A 694 15.48 11.96 -15.48
CA THR A 694 14.32 12.84 -15.72
C THR A 694 14.28 13.38 -17.15
N ASN A 695 13.08 13.73 -17.63
CA ASN A 695 12.93 14.36 -18.95
C ASN A 695 13.73 15.67 -19.07
N ASP A 696 13.85 16.42 -17.97
CA ASP A 696 14.66 17.64 -17.93
C ASP A 696 16.15 17.34 -18.10
N ALA A 697 16.66 16.28 -17.45
CA ALA A 697 18.03 15.82 -17.62
C ALA A 697 18.32 15.27 -19.02
N LEU A 698 17.38 14.55 -19.63
CA LEU A 698 17.52 14.10 -21.02
C LEU A 698 17.60 15.28 -21.99
N LYS A 699 16.74 16.30 -21.81
CA LYS A 699 16.81 17.54 -22.60
C LYS A 699 18.11 18.29 -22.38
N PHE A 700 18.60 18.36 -21.14
CA PHE A 700 19.87 19.00 -20.81
C PHE A 700 21.05 18.35 -21.56
N ILE A 701 21.08 17.01 -21.63
CA ILE A 701 22.10 16.28 -22.37
C ILE A 701 21.94 16.49 -23.89
N GLU A 702 20.71 16.47 -24.41
CA GLU A 702 20.44 16.76 -25.83
C GLU A 702 20.93 18.15 -26.24
N GLU A 703 20.70 19.17 -25.41
CA GLU A 703 21.19 20.53 -25.65
C GLU A 703 22.72 20.62 -25.51
N SER A 704 23.32 19.85 -24.59
CA SER A 704 24.78 19.75 -24.47
C SER A 704 25.41 19.09 -25.71
N GLN A 705 24.74 18.10 -26.32
CA GLN A 705 25.16 17.46 -27.56
C GLN A 705 25.10 18.43 -28.75
N LYS A 706 23.99 19.16 -28.90
CA LYS A 706 23.85 20.20 -29.94
C LYS A 706 24.94 21.27 -29.80
N TYR A 707 25.20 21.71 -28.58
CA TYR A 707 26.23 22.71 -28.32
C TYR A 707 27.64 22.20 -28.69
N ARG A 708 27.97 20.92 -28.43
CA ARG A 708 29.23 20.31 -28.88
C ARG A 708 29.35 20.30 -30.41
N GLU A 709 28.26 20.06 -31.14
CA GLU A 709 28.24 20.09 -32.61
C GLU A 709 28.42 21.52 -33.15
N GLU A 710 27.77 22.51 -32.53
CA GLU A 710 27.95 23.93 -32.85
C GLU A 710 29.41 24.35 -32.68
N GLN A 711 30.04 24.00 -31.56
CA GLN A 711 31.45 24.31 -31.29
C GLN A 711 32.39 23.68 -32.32
N LYS A 712 32.19 22.39 -32.67
CA LYS A 712 32.98 21.74 -33.72
C LYS A 712 32.83 22.43 -35.07
N CYS A 713 31.61 22.82 -35.44
CA CYS A 713 31.36 23.52 -36.70
C CYS A 713 32.01 24.92 -36.71
N GLU A 714 32.04 25.63 -35.58
CA GLU A 714 32.75 26.91 -35.47
C GLU A 714 34.27 26.73 -35.53
N GLU A 715 34.83 25.74 -34.84
CA GLU A 715 36.25 25.40 -34.89
C GLU A 715 36.69 25.02 -36.31
N GLU A 716 35.91 24.20 -37.02
CA GLU A 716 36.16 23.85 -38.43
C GLU A 716 36.15 25.09 -39.33
N LYS A 717 35.20 26.01 -39.14
CA LYS A 717 35.15 27.29 -39.89
C LYS A 717 36.37 28.16 -39.60
N ILE A 718 36.81 28.22 -38.35
CA ILE A 718 38.03 28.96 -37.95
C ILE A 718 39.26 28.33 -38.60
N GLN A 719 39.39 27.01 -38.54
CA GLN A 719 40.50 26.28 -39.18
C GLN A 719 40.52 26.46 -40.71
N ILE A 720 39.37 26.42 -41.37
CA ILE A 720 39.25 26.68 -42.81
C ILE A 720 39.69 28.12 -43.12
N ARG A 721 39.20 29.12 -42.37
CA ARG A 721 39.62 30.52 -42.53
C ARG A 721 41.12 30.72 -42.29
N GLU A 722 41.70 30.02 -41.32
CA GLU A 722 43.15 30.06 -41.07
C GLU A 722 43.93 29.44 -42.23
N GLN A 723 43.48 28.32 -42.79
CA GLN A 723 44.09 27.70 -43.96
C GLN A 723 43.99 28.59 -45.21
N GLU A 724 42.84 29.23 -45.44
CA GLU A 724 42.66 30.20 -46.53
C GLU A 724 43.57 31.41 -46.35
N ASN A 725 43.64 31.97 -45.15
CA ASN A 725 44.55 33.07 -44.83
C ASN A 725 46.03 32.68 -45.02
N GLN A 726 46.42 31.44 -44.68
CA GLN A 726 47.78 30.94 -44.93
C GLN A 726 48.05 30.79 -46.43
N LYS A 727 47.10 30.29 -47.22
CA LYS A 727 47.21 30.21 -48.69
C LYS A 727 47.36 31.61 -49.30
N LEU A 728 46.54 32.57 -48.85
CA LEU A 728 46.60 33.95 -49.31
C LEU A 728 47.94 34.61 -48.98
N ARG A 729 48.46 34.40 -47.75
CA ARG A 729 49.80 34.87 -47.35
C ARG A 729 50.91 34.27 -48.23
N ARG A 730 50.84 32.98 -48.58
CA ARG A 730 51.82 32.35 -49.50
C ARG A 730 51.74 32.92 -50.91
N ILE A 731 50.54 33.16 -51.44
CA ILE A 731 50.36 33.77 -52.76
C ILE A 731 50.92 35.19 -52.78
N ILE A 732 50.62 36.01 -51.77
CA ILE A 732 51.17 37.37 -51.65
C ILE A 732 52.70 37.35 -51.55
N LEU A 733 53.28 36.41 -50.79
CA LEU A 733 54.74 36.28 -50.69
C LEU A 733 55.35 35.93 -52.07
N LEU A 734 54.75 34.99 -52.80
CA LEU A 734 55.21 34.61 -54.14
C LEU A 734 55.08 35.76 -55.15
N THR A 735 53.99 36.53 -55.14
CA THR A 735 53.83 37.68 -56.04
C THR A 735 54.83 38.79 -55.72
N VAL A 736 55.14 39.05 -54.44
CA VAL A 736 56.19 39.99 -54.04
C VAL A 736 57.56 39.53 -54.52
N ILE A 737 57.89 38.24 -54.40
CA ILE A 737 59.14 37.67 -54.92
C ILE A 737 59.22 37.87 -56.44
N VAL A 738 58.18 37.49 -57.19
CA VAL A 738 58.16 37.65 -58.66
C VAL A 738 58.28 39.12 -59.06
N ALA A 739 57.53 40.03 -58.43
CA ALA A 739 57.63 41.47 -58.68
C ALA A 739 59.03 42.01 -58.38
N SER A 740 59.66 41.59 -57.28
CA SER A 740 61.03 41.99 -56.94
C SER A 740 62.03 41.50 -57.99
N THR A 741 61.94 40.24 -58.44
CA THR A 741 62.82 39.70 -59.48
C THR A 741 62.64 40.43 -60.82
N PHE A 742 61.40 40.82 -61.15
CA PHE A 742 61.11 41.60 -62.34
C PHE A 742 61.71 43.01 -62.25
N ILE A 743 61.60 43.68 -61.09
CA ILE A 743 62.23 44.98 -60.85
C ILE A 743 63.75 44.87 -60.93
N PHE A 744 64.38 43.87 -60.30
CA PHE A 744 65.82 43.65 -60.39
C PHE A 744 66.28 43.37 -61.82
N SER A 745 65.53 42.57 -62.58
CA SER A 745 65.81 42.31 -63.99
C SER A 745 65.68 43.58 -64.85
N LEU A 746 64.66 44.42 -64.59
CA LEU A 746 64.46 45.68 -65.29
C LEU A 746 65.59 46.66 -64.97
N LEU A 747 66.00 46.76 -63.70
CA LEU A 747 67.12 47.58 -63.27
C LEU A 747 68.43 47.12 -63.92
N GLY A 748 68.67 45.81 -63.94
CA GLY A 748 69.82 45.19 -64.61
C GLY A 748 69.83 45.46 -66.11
N PHE A 749 68.66 45.43 -66.76
CA PHE A 749 68.52 45.76 -68.18
C PHE A 749 68.77 47.24 -68.47
N VAL A 750 68.29 48.14 -67.61
CA VAL A 750 68.56 49.59 -67.72
C VAL A 750 70.05 49.87 -67.55
N LEU A 751 70.69 49.27 -66.53
CA LEU A 751 72.14 49.36 -66.34
C LEU A 751 72.93 48.82 -67.54
N PHE A 752 72.49 47.70 -68.12
CA PHE A 752 73.09 47.14 -69.33
C PHE A 752 72.99 48.09 -70.53
N LEU A 753 71.82 48.72 -70.74
CA LEU A 753 71.64 49.72 -71.78
C LEU A 753 72.50 50.98 -71.55
N GLU A 754 72.72 51.37 -70.30
CA GLU A 754 73.57 52.51 -69.95
C GLU A 754 75.06 52.21 -70.17
N VAL A 755 75.50 50.99 -69.88
CA VAL A 755 76.85 50.50 -70.22
C VAL A 755 77.05 50.44 -71.74
N GLN A 756 76.06 49.93 -72.49
CA GLN A 756 76.07 49.93 -73.97
C GLN A 756 76.18 51.36 -74.54
N LYS A 757 75.50 52.35 -73.95
CA LYS A 757 75.65 53.76 -74.34
C LYS A 757 77.06 54.29 -74.05
N LYS A 758 77.68 53.93 -72.92
CA LYS A 758 79.06 54.33 -72.61
C LYS A 758 80.10 53.65 -73.52
N CYS A 759 79.89 52.40 -73.92
CA CYS A 759 80.77 51.70 -74.86
C CYS A 759 80.67 52.19 -76.31
N ARG A 760 79.59 52.91 -76.66
CA ARG A 760 79.43 53.52 -78.00
C ARG A 760 80.19 54.84 -78.20
N PHE A 761 80.91 55.29 -77.18
CA PHE A 761 81.70 56.52 -77.17
C PHE A 761 83.22 56.27 -77.04
N TRP A 762 83.68 55.04 -77.27
CA TRP A 762 85.10 54.67 -77.35
C TRP A 762 85.44 54.12 -78.73
#